data_AF-A0A1B8G9A6-F1
#
_entry.id   AF-A0A1B8G9A6-F1
#
_cell.length_a   1.000
_cell.length_b   1.000
_cell.length_c   1.000
_cell.angle_alpha   90.00
_cell.angle_beta   90.00
_cell.angle_gamma   90.00
#
_symmetry.space_group_name_H-M   'P 1'
#
loop_
_entity.id
_entity.type
_entity.pdbx_description
1 polymer ?
#
loop_
_entity_poly.entity_id
_entity_poly.type
_entity_poly.pdbx_seq_one_letter_code
_entity_poly.pdbx_strand_id
1 'polypeptide(L)'
;MRRFTEKENPIPSSSPAFSTPHHPIRGGLDSPIPSILPIELPIAILRPVAFRVLTKKHGLTITSSALQKLTTFIGRNCGSKWREGLAEAVLNFVAQHCKDTGRVIIDAPDDQEYLGTIFKELSGRMKGGRITHELRIDGPNPARGLAKPGDTAGNLSDIRSHIKVVGAREQPRLLYNFKTKHFDKINTRASLLPSTASKTQLFRNRYNIIHQRLLRTESFQVPTANRAPTLHRSSSSMITAQQTHRLTPIANLLGRSGSPHLLLGLLTISPTGTLALSDLTGSISLDLTHAQMAEPDATWFIPGMIVLVDGIYEDEDLTTGSVLGGGGGIGGTVGGKFIGTMVGTPIAEKRHITLGTVGEGEGGDITTGGGFGWVDFLGVGSERERGQSMRELESRIFSPPPPPPLFDSQSQPETQPAAAAAPVPNRGHIAILGDLNLDNPHTVTALAKVLSVYSLLPLESLPMTFILLGNFISQPSLALSATGPVEYKEYFDILAATLSNFPVLLSNCTFVFVPGDHDAWNSSFSAGAAGPLPYDPVPSIFTTRVHKAFVTANSEAKKDAGANAPPRVDGEAIWTSNPARLCLFGPTHEMVLFRDDISSRFRRHAIRTASAPVPEDPELDIDAETQEDPSIHAARKLTQTLLDQGHLSPFRLTDRPVLWDYAGALQLYPLPSALVVCDAEANAFVEKYEGCCVMNPGRLTGGGKRNMASWVEYDIKERTARVREVGY
;
A
#
# COMPACT_ATOMS: atom_id res chain seq x y z
N MET A 1 -57.02 -62.42 0.91
CA MET A 1 -55.55 -62.30 0.80
C MET A 1 -55.25 -61.09 -0.08
N ARG A 2 -54.36 -60.20 0.39
CA ARG A 2 -53.94 -58.90 -0.17
C ARG A 2 -54.92 -57.73 -0.01
N ARG A 3 -54.59 -56.85 0.95
CA ARG A 3 -55.04 -55.45 1.01
C ARG A 3 -53.79 -54.57 1.13
N PHE A 4 -53.83 -53.46 0.41
CA PHE A 4 -52.93 -52.31 0.54
C PHE A 4 -52.87 -51.77 1.97
N THR A 5 -51.73 -51.18 2.34
CA THR A 5 -51.66 -49.85 2.99
C THR A 5 -50.20 -49.36 3.02
N GLU A 6 -50.06 -48.04 2.87
CA GLU A 6 -48.85 -47.24 2.68
C GLU A 6 -47.94 -47.16 3.92
N LYS A 7 -46.64 -46.85 3.69
CA LYS A 7 -46.01 -45.63 4.24
C LYS A 7 -44.64 -45.30 3.58
N GLU A 8 -44.58 -44.06 3.09
CA GLU A 8 -43.48 -43.07 3.07
C GLU A 8 -42.19 -43.28 2.22
N ASN A 9 -42.03 -42.36 1.27
CA ASN A 9 -40.82 -42.02 0.51
C ASN A 9 -39.95 -40.98 1.25
N PRO A 10 -38.61 -41.04 1.12
CA PRO A 10 -37.77 -39.85 1.10
C PRO A 10 -37.26 -39.53 -0.31
N ILE A 11 -37.36 -38.24 -0.67
CA ILE A 11 -37.02 -37.62 -1.97
C ILE A 11 -35.50 -37.66 -2.23
N PRO A 12 -35.04 -37.94 -3.48
CA PRO A 12 -33.62 -37.90 -3.85
C PRO A 12 -33.17 -36.48 -4.25
N SER A 13 -32.05 -36.03 -3.67
CA SER A 13 -31.39 -34.75 -4.00
C SER A 13 -30.45 -34.91 -5.20
N SER A 14 -30.53 -33.96 -6.13
CA SER A 14 -29.83 -33.89 -7.41
C SER A 14 -28.63 -32.93 -7.35
N SER A 15 -27.46 -33.38 -7.81
CA SER A 15 -26.41 -32.56 -8.45
C SER A 15 -25.35 -33.45 -9.12
N PRO A 16 -25.28 -33.49 -10.47
CA PRO A 16 -24.23 -34.15 -11.23
C PRO A 16 -23.34 -33.13 -11.95
N ALA A 17 -22.06 -32.98 -11.56
CA ALA A 17 -21.00 -32.42 -12.44
C ALA A 17 -19.61 -32.46 -11.77
N PHE A 18 -19.09 -33.66 -11.50
CA PHE A 18 -17.63 -33.86 -11.36
C PHE A 18 -17.19 -34.78 -12.51
N SER A 19 -16.75 -34.17 -13.60
CA SER A 19 -16.04 -34.84 -14.68
C SER A 19 -14.55 -34.56 -14.51
N THR A 20 -13.78 -35.59 -14.14
CA THR A 20 -12.31 -35.58 -14.16
C THR A 20 -11.83 -35.65 -15.61
N PRO A 21 -10.99 -34.72 -16.11
CA PRO A 21 -10.39 -34.88 -17.43
C PRO A 21 -9.30 -35.96 -17.39
N HIS A 22 -9.53 -36.98 -18.22
CA HIS A 22 -8.65 -38.11 -18.47
C HIS A 22 -7.63 -37.72 -19.55
N HIS A 23 -6.55 -36.99 -19.24
CA HIS A 23 -5.27 -36.99 -19.99
C HIS A 23 -4.21 -36.09 -19.31
N PRO A 24 -2.94 -36.53 -19.16
CA PRO A 24 -1.87 -35.70 -18.62
C PRO A 24 -1.29 -34.79 -19.71
N ILE A 25 -1.41 -33.47 -19.54
CA ILE A 25 -0.65 -32.51 -20.35
C ILE A 25 0.80 -32.52 -19.84
N ARG A 26 1.72 -33.06 -20.65
CA ARG A 26 3.17 -32.99 -20.44
C ARG A 26 3.75 -31.69 -21.03
N GLY A 27 4.61 -31.03 -20.25
CA GLY A 27 5.69 -30.12 -20.71
C GLY A 27 5.30 -28.64 -20.85
N GLY A 28 6.00 -27.65 -20.29
CA GLY A 28 7.34 -27.62 -19.69
C GLY A 28 7.39 -26.74 -18.44
N LEU A 29 7.95 -27.30 -17.38
CA LEU A 29 8.40 -26.57 -16.22
C LEU A 29 9.69 -25.84 -16.59
N ASP A 30 9.65 -24.52 -16.69
CA ASP A 30 10.86 -23.73 -16.48
C ASP A 30 11.31 -24.00 -15.04
N SER A 31 12.43 -24.71 -14.90
CA SER A 31 13.10 -24.92 -13.62
C SER A 31 13.31 -23.57 -12.90
N PRO A 32 13.09 -23.49 -11.58
CA PRO A 32 13.20 -22.24 -10.83
C PRO A 32 14.60 -21.64 -11.01
N ILE A 33 14.65 -20.34 -11.30
CA ILE A 33 15.90 -19.59 -11.39
C ILE A 33 16.60 -19.70 -10.03
N PRO A 34 17.79 -20.33 -9.93
CA PRO A 34 18.48 -20.46 -8.65
C PRO A 34 18.92 -19.07 -8.18
N SER A 35 18.48 -18.67 -6.98
CA SER A 35 19.04 -17.50 -6.30
C SER A 35 20.48 -17.81 -5.90
N ILE A 36 21.39 -16.94 -6.31
CA ILE A 36 22.81 -17.04 -5.98
C ILE A 36 23.02 -16.22 -4.72
N LEU A 37 23.61 -16.84 -3.69
CA LEU A 37 24.06 -16.12 -2.50
C LEU A 37 25.44 -15.54 -2.79
N PRO A 38 25.62 -14.20 -2.83
CA PRO A 38 26.93 -13.58 -3.01
C PRO A 38 27.89 -13.99 -1.90
N ILE A 39 29.17 -14.14 -2.23
CA ILE A 39 30.23 -14.41 -1.26
C ILE A 39 31.37 -13.41 -1.43
N GLU A 40 32.03 -13.06 -0.34
CA GLU A 40 33.35 -12.44 -0.41
C GLU A 40 34.39 -13.52 -0.69
N LEU A 41 34.90 -13.54 -1.92
CA LEU A 41 35.90 -14.51 -2.33
C LEU A 41 37.31 -13.96 -2.03
N PRO A 42 38.17 -14.67 -1.29
CA PRO A 42 39.57 -14.26 -1.11
C PRO A 42 40.40 -14.47 -2.37
N ILE A 43 41.27 -13.51 -2.70
CA ILE A 43 42.15 -13.56 -3.89
C ILE A 43 43.01 -14.83 -3.91
N ALA A 44 43.52 -15.26 -2.75
CA ALA A 44 44.35 -16.45 -2.60
C ALA A 44 43.65 -17.73 -3.07
N ILE A 45 42.32 -17.77 -2.98
CA ILE A 45 41.50 -18.94 -3.32
C ILE A 45 41.20 -18.99 -4.82
N LEU A 46 40.99 -17.85 -5.47
CA LEU A 46 40.75 -17.79 -6.91
C LEU A 46 42.05 -17.88 -7.74
N ARG A 47 43.18 -17.43 -7.17
CA ARG A 47 44.48 -17.34 -7.85
C ARG A 47 44.92 -18.61 -8.60
N PRO A 48 44.82 -19.84 -8.04
CA PRO A 48 45.21 -21.06 -8.76
C PRO A 48 44.34 -21.34 -9.99
N VAL A 49 43.04 -21.05 -9.90
CA VAL A 49 42.06 -21.24 -10.99
C VAL A 49 42.29 -20.22 -12.09
N ALA A 50 42.46 -18.94 -11.71
CA ALA A 50 42.78 -17.86 -12.64
C ALA A 50 44.09 -18.12 -13.38
N PHE A 51 45.14 -18.57 -12.70
CA PHE A 51 46.43 -18.90 -13.33
C PHE A 51 46.31 -20.09 -14.30
N ARG A 52 45.53 -21.11 -13.96
CA ARG A 52 45.27 -22.25 -14.84
C ARG A 52 44.54 -21.83 -16.12
N VAL A 53 43.51 -21.00 -16.01
CA VAL A 53 42.68 -20.59 -17.16
C VAL A 53 43.37 -19.48 -17.97
N LEU A 54 43.69 -18.35 -17.35
CA LEU A 54 44.21 -17.19 -18.08
C LEU A 54 45.65 -17.43 -18.56
N THR A 55 46.54 -17.89 -17.68
CA THR A 55 47.97 -18.02 -17.99
C THR A 55 48.30 -19.33 -18.69
N LYS A 56 47.98 -20.49 -18.09
CA LYS A 56 48.35 -21.79 -18.70
C LYS A 56 47.55 -22.14 -19.96
N LYS A 57 46.23 -21.86 -19.98
CA LYS A 57 45.37 -22.23 -21.11
C LYS A 57 45.30 -21.14 -22.19
N HIS A 58 45.25 -19.87 -21.80
CA HIS A 58 45.08 -18.77 -22.75
C HIS A 58 46.35 -17.93 -23.01
N GLY A 59 47.45 -18.15 -22.27
CA GLY A 59 48.73 -17.45 -22.49
C GLY A 59 48.74 -15.99 -22.01
N LEU A 60 47.82 -15.62 -21.12
CA LEU A 60 47.64 -14.24 -20.63
C LEU A 60 48.34 -14.05 -19.27
N THR A 61 49.01 -12.91 -19.09
CA THR A 61 49.55 -12.51 -17.78
C THR A 61 48.52 -11.66 -17.04
N ILE A 62 48.32 -11.92 -15.74
CA ILE A 62 47.35 -11.23 -14.89
C ILE A 62 48.06 -10.66 -13.65
N THR A 63 47.74 -9.42 -13.28
CA THR A 63 48.28 -8.80 -12.07
C THR A 63 47.34 -8.96 -10.86
N SER A 64 47.83 -8.56 -9.69
CA SER A 64 47.07 -8.68 -8.44
C SER A 64 45.83 -7.76 -8.38
N SER A 65 45.88 -6.58 -9.01
CA SER A 65 44.77 -5.62 -9.08
C SER A 65 43.62 -6.14 -9.95
N ALA A 66 43.93 -6.66 -11.14
CA ALA A 66 42.96 -7.28 -12.04
C ALA A 66 42.36 -8.55 -11.43
N LEU A 67 43.18 -9.36 -10.75
CA LEU A 67 42.71 -10.55 -10.04
C LEU A 67 41.76 -10.19 -8.90
N GLN A 68 42.01 -9.11 -8.15
CA GLN A 68 41.10 -8.65 -7.10
C GLN A 68 39.73 -8.30 -7.66
N LYS A 69 39.66 -7.56 -8.77
CA LYS A 69 38.38 -7.19 -9.42
C LYS A 69 37.62 -8.42 -9.94
N LEU A 70 38.31 -9.37 -10.57
CA LEU A 70 37.70 -10.65 -10.99
C LEU A 70 37.16 -11.43 -9.80
N THR A 71 37.87 -11.39 -8.67
CA THR A 71 37.46 -12.05 -7.44
C THR A 71 36.15 -11.44 -6.90
N THR A 72 36.05 -10.11 -6.88
CA THR A 72 34.81 -9.40 -6.49
C THR A 72 33.65 -9.71 -7.44
N PHE A 73 33.90 -9.71 -8.76
CA PHE A 73 32.88 -9.99 -9.77
C PHE A 73 32.35 -11.43 -9.66
N ILE A 74 33.25 -12.42 -9.56
CA ILE A 74 32.88 -13.84 -9.42
C ILE A 74 32.18 -14.10 -8.10
N GLY A 75 32.66 -13.52 -7.00
CA GLY A 75 32.02 -13.64 -5.68
C GLY A 75 30.58 -13.10 -5.67
N ARG A 76 30.34 -11.96 -6.34
CA ARG A 76 29.03 -11.34 -6.46
C ARG A 76 28.08 -12.10 -7.39
N ASN A 77 28.57 -12.51 -8.56
CA ASN A 77 27.69 -13.01 -9.64
C ASN A 77 27.65 -14.54 -9.76
N CYS A 78 28.63 -15.28 -9.26
CA CYS A 78 28.61 -16.75 -9.20
C CYS A 78 28.30 -17.28 -7.79
N GLY A 79 28.52 -16.46 -6.75
CA GLY A 79 28.21 -16.76 -5.36
C GLY A 79 28.88 -18.02 -4.84
N SER A 80 28.21 -18.71 -3.92
CA SER A 80 28.72 -19.95 -3.30
C SER A 80 29.04 -21.08 -4.29
N LYS A 81 28.44 -21.06 -5.50
CA LYS A 81 28.62 -22.06 -6.56
C LYS A 81 29.77 -21.77 -7.52
N TRP A 82 30.61 -20.75 -7.25
CA TRP A 82 31.71 -20.38 -8.15
C TRP A 82 32.68 -21.52 -8.50
N ARG A 83 32.82 -22.53 -7.63
CA ARG A 83 33.67 -23.71 -7.85
C ARG A 83 33.05 -24.76 -8.79
N GLU A 84 31.76 -24.69 -9.08
CA GLU A 84 31.05 -25.63 -9.97
C GLU A 84 31.28 -25.29 -11.46
N GLY A 85 32.51 -24.92 -11.84
CA GLY A 85 32.89 -24.53 -13.21
C GLY A 85 32.42 -23.13 -13.64
N LEU A 86 31.63 -22.42 -12.82
CA LEU A 86 31.10 -21.08 -13.15
C LEU A 86 32.20 -20.02 -13.22
N ALA A 87 33.14 -20.03 -12.26
CA ALA A 87 34.27 -19.12 -12.28
C ALA A 87 35.18 -19.36 -13.49
N GLU A 88 35.34 -20.62 -13.92
CA GLU A 88 36.10 -20.94 -15.12
C GLU A 88 35.42 -20.42 -16.38
N ALA A 89 34.08 -20.51 -16.48
CA ALA A 89 33.34 -19.95 -17.60
C ALA A 89 33.54 -18.43 -17.74
N VAL A 90 33.47 -17.69 -16.61
CA VAL A 90 33.75 -16.24 -16.57
C VAL A 90 35.19 -15.95 -16.99
N LEU A 91 36.17 -16.69 -16.47
CA LEU A 91 37.58 -16.51 -16.81
C LEU A 91 37.87 -16.84 -18.28
N ASN A 92 37.25 -17.88 -18.85
CA ASN A 92 37.38 -18.22 -20.27
C ASN A 92 36.77 -17.12 -21.16
N PHE A 93 35.65 -16.52 -20.76
CA PHE A 93 35.03 -15.41 -21.50
C PHE A 93 35.93 -14.17 -21.53
N VAL A 94 36.46 -13.77 -20.36
CA VAL A 94 37.41 -12.66 -20.26
C VAL A 94 38.65 -12.96 -21.11
N ALA A 95 39.17 -14.19 -21.07
CA ALA A 95 40.32 -14.59 -21.88
C ALA A 95 40.07 -14.50 -23.38
N GLN A 96 38.87 -14.89 -23.84
CA GLN A 96 38.49 -14.81 -25.24
C GLN A 96 38.40 -13.35 -25.69
N HIS A 97 37.76 -12.50 -24.90
CA HIS A 97 37.65 -11.07 -25.20
C HIS A 97 39.03 -10.37 -25.25
N CYS A 98 39.96 -10.75 -24.36
CA CYS A 98 41.34 -10.27 -24.42
C CYS A 98 42.07 -10.74 -25.69
N LYS A 99 41.84 -11.98 -26.15
CA LYS A 99 42.42 -12.50 -27.40
C LYS A 99 41.84 -11.81 -28.63
N ASP A 100 40.53 -11.59 -28.67
CA ASP A 100 39.84 -10.92 -29.79
C ASP A 100 40.28 -9.46 -29.92
N THR A 101 40.70 -8.84 -28.81
CA THR A 101 41.26 -7.48 -28.78
C THR A 101 42.80 -7.44 -28.88
N GLY A 102 43.47 -8.59 -29.07
CA GLY A 102 44.91 -8.68 -29.27
C GLY A 102 45.77 -8.41 -28.03
N ARG A 103 45.21 -8.45 -26.81
CA ARG A 103 45.90 -8.13 -25.55
C ARG A 103 46.54 -9.37 -24.91
N VAL A 104 47.78 -9.25 -24.46
CA VAL A 104 48.56 -10.33 -23.80
C VAL A 104 48.65 -10.15 -22.28
N ILE A 105 48.53 -8.92 -21.78
CA ILE A 105 48.62 -8.57 -20.35
C ILE A 105 47.29 -7.97 -19.89
N ILE A 106 46.75 -8.49 -18.78
CA ILE A 106 45.56 -7.96 -18.09
C ILE A 106 46.03 -7.09 -16.92
N ASP A 107 46.63 -5.93 -17.22
CA ASP A 107 46.81 -4.77 -16.31
C ASP A 107 47.56 -3.61 -17.00
N ALA A 108 46.92 -2.44 -17.06
CA ALA A 108 47.64 -1.17 -17.12
C ALA A 108 46.93 -0.17 -16.17
N PRO A 109 47.63 0.84 -15.62
CA PRO A 109 47.07 1.81 -14.68
C PRO A 109 45.80 2.52 -15.20
N ASP A 110 45.63 2.62 -16.53
CA ASP A 110 44.50 3.26 -17.21
C ASP A 110 43.34 2.29 -17.58
N ASP A 111 43.47 0.98 -17.32
CA ASP A 111 42.52 -0.05 -17.74
C ASP A 111 41.35 -0.27 -16.76
N GLN A 112 41.06 0.68 -15.86
CA GLN A 112 39.91 0.57 -14.96
C GLN A 112 38.58 0.51 -15.71
N GLU A 113 38.46 1.23 -16.82
CA GLU A 113 37.25 1.27 -17.65
C GLU A 113 37.08 -0.01 -18.48
N TYR A 114 38.17 -0.62 -18.96
CA TYR A 114 38.12 -1.78 -19.86
C TYR A 114 37.61 -3.06 -19.17
N LEU A 115 38.10 -3.39 -17.98
CA LEU A 115 37.50 -4.50 -17.22
C LEU A 115 36.07 -4.16 -16.78
N GLY A 116 35.77 -2.87 -16.57
CA GLY A 116 34.42 -2.40 -16.29
C GLY A 116 33.44 -2.64 -17.43
N THR A 117 33.82 -2.39 -18.68
CA THR A 117 32.97 -2.63 -19.86
C THR A 117 32.71 -4.13 -20.06
N ILE A 118 33.73 -4.97 -19.93
CA ILE A 118 33.59 -6.43 -19.98
C ILE A 118 32.66 -6.94 -18.86
N PHE A 119 32.80 -6.41 -17.64
CA PHE A 119 31.91 -6.78 -16.53
C PHE A 119 30.48 -6.31 -16.74
N LYS A 120 30.26 -5.15 -17.35
CA LYS A 120 28.92 -4.67 -17.70
C LYS A 120 28.26 -5.60 -18.72
N GLU A 121 29.02 -6.02 -19.74
CA GLU A 121 28.55 -6.97 -20.75
C GLU A 121 28.27 -8.35 -20.14
N LEU A 122 29.20 -8.91 -19.36
CA LEU A 122 29.01 -10.18 -18.65
C LEU A 122 27.80 -10.11 -17.72
N SER A 123 27.62 -9.02 -16.97
CA SER A 123 26.47 -8.85 -16.07
C SER A 123 25.14 -8.90 -16.82
N GLY A 124 25.09 -8.39 -18.06
CA GLY A 124 23.92 -8.49 -18.93
C GLY A 124 23.64 -9.92 -19.41
N ARG A 125 24.67 -10.78 -19.50
CA ARG A 125 24.60 -12.17 -19.95
C ARG A 125 24.50 -13.20 -18.82
N MET A 126 24.48 -12.78 -17.55
CA MET A 126 24.46 -13.69 -16.40
C MET A 126 23.05 -13.98 -15.90
N LYS A 127 22.68 -15.26 -15.82
CA LYS A 127 21.42 -15.74 -15.20
C LYS A 127 21.69 -16.95 -14.31
N GLY A 128 21.33 -16.88 -13.03
CA GLY A 128 21.53 -17.98 -12.08
C GLY A 128 22.99 -18.44 -11.92
N GLY A 129 23.95 -17.57 -12.23
CA GLY A 129 25.40 -17.79 -12.06
C GLY A 129 26.08 -18.32 -13.30
N ARG A 130 25.32 -18.54 -14.37
CA ARG A 130 25.80 -19.03 -15.67
C ARG A 130 25.76 -17.92 -16.71
N ILE A 131 26.70 -17.98 -17.66
CA ILE A 131 26.72 -17.11 -18.84
C ILE A 131 25.77 -17.74 -19.88
N THR A 132 24.76 -17.00 -20.33
CA THR A 132 23.84 -17.42 -21.39
C THR A 132 24.26 -16.82 -22.73
N HIS A 133 24.12 -17.59 -23.82
CA HIS A 133 24.56 -17.19 -25.17
C HIS A 133 23.53 -16.33 -25.95
N GLU A 134 22.34 -16.08 -25.40
CA GLU A 134 21.30 -15.29 -26.08
C GLU A 134 21.44 -13.79 -25.74
N LEU A 135 21.73 -12.98 -26.77
CA LEU A 135 21.47 -11.55 -26.73
C LEU A 135 19.96 -11.35 -26.86
N ARG A 136 19.36 -10.63 -25.90
CA ARG A 136 17.94 -10.30 -25.92
C ARG A 136 17.65 -9.34 -27.09
N ILE A 137 17.00 -9.84 -28.13
CA ILE A 137 16.15 -9.03 -29.02
C ILE A 137 14.73 -9.26 -28.51
N ASP A 138 14.22 -8.32 -27.70
CA ASP A 138 12.89 -8.45 -27.10
C ASP A 138 11.80 -8.23 -28.17
N GLY A 139 11.09 -9.31 -28.53
CA GLY A 139 9.75 -9.24 -29.15
C GLY A 139 8.66 -9.18 -28.06
N PRO A 140 7.48 -8.60 -28.35
CA PRO A 140 6.49 -8.29 -27.32
C PRO A 140 5.65 -9.53 -26.94
N ASN A 141 5.62 -9.86 -25.65
CA ASN A 141 4.70 -10.83 -25.05
C ASN A 141 3.91 -10.13 -23.91
N PRO A 142 2.57 -10.15 -23.88
CA PRO A 142 1.75 -9.17 -23.17
C PRO A 142 1.46 -9.48 -21.68
N ALA A 143 2.31 -10.23 -21.00
CA ALA A 143 2.10 -10.64 -19.60
C ALA A 143 3.21 -10.21 -18.63
N ARG A 144 4.02 -9.22 -19.00
CA ARG A 144 5.11 -8.71 -18.16
C ARG A 144 5.27 -7.20 -18.27
N GLY A 145 4.23 -6.47 -17.88
CA GLY A 145 4.27 -5.02 -17.66
C GLY A 145 4.97 -4.68 -16.34
N LEU A 146 6.25 -5.03 -16.21
CA LEU A 146 7.15 -4.32 -15.30
C LEU A 146 8.37 -3.93 -16.14
N ALA A 147 8.32 -2.70 -16.66
CA ALA A 147 9.50 -2.04 -17.15
C ALA A 147 10.55 -2.02 -16.03
N LYS A 148 11.75 -2.52 -16.32
CA LYS A 148 12.89 -2.26 -15.43
C LYS A 148 13.14 -0.74 -15.42
N PRO A 149 13.40 -0.12 -14.26
CA PRO A 149 13.81 1.28 -14.23
C PRO A 149 15.22 1.34 -14.84
N GLY A 150 15.31 1.80 -16.09
CA GLY A 150 16.59 1.92 -16.79
C GLY A 150 16.56 2.13 -18.31
N ASP A 151 15.44 1.87 -19.01
CA ASP A 151 15.41 1.94 -20.49
C ASP A 151 14.35 2.85 -21.12
N THR A 152 13.69 3.72 -20.33
CA THR A 152 12.98 4.88 -20.89
C THR A 152 13.86 6.10 -20.70
N ALA A 153 14.58 6.49 -21.76
CA ALA A 153 15.26 7.78 -21.87
C ALA A 153 14.24 8.93 -22.00
N GLY A 154 13.27 8.99 -21.08
CA GLY A 154 12.41 10.15 -20.87
C GLY A 154 13.14 11.18 -20.03
N ASN A 155 12.79 12.45 -20.20
CA ASN A 155 13.37 13.54 -19.44
C ASN A 155 13.23 13.26 -17.92
N LEU A 156 14.34 13.00 -17.22
CA LEU A 156 14.38 12.73 -15.77
C LEU A 156 13.82 13.88 -14.92
N SER A 157 13.55 15.02 -15.54
CA SER A 157 12.87 16.18 -14.95
C SER A 157 11.35 16.06 -14.88
N ASP A 158 10.70 15.18 -15.66
CA ASP A 158 9.25 14.98 -15.56
C ASP A 158 8.94 14.19 -14.27
N ILE A 159 8.17 14.80 -13.36
CA ILE A 159 7.73 14.16 -12.11
C ILE A 159 7.04 12.81 -12.39
N ARG A 160 6.32 12.67 -13.52
CA ARG A 160 5.65 11.42 -13.89
C ARG A 160 6.58 10.23 -14.04
N SER A 161 7.84 10.47 -14.39
CA SER A 161 8.85 9.40 -14.50
C SER A 161 9.19 8.74 -13.16
N HIS A 162 8.83 9.39 -12.04
CA HIS A 162 9.08 8.92 -10.68
C HIS A 162 7.82 8.35 -10.00
N ILE A 163 6.72 8.21 -10.73
CA ILE A 163 5.51 7.55 -10.26
C ILE A 163 5.68 6.04 -10.39
N LYS A 164 5.35 5.31 -9.32
CA LYS A 164 5.17 3.86 -9.37
C LYS A 164 3.88 3.47 -8.68
N VAL A 165 2.98 2.86 -9.43
CA VAL A 165 1.77 2.23 -8.88
C VAL A 165 2.10 0.79 -8.53
N VAL A 166 1.94 0.41 -7.27
CA VAL A 166 2.20 -0.92 -6.72
C VAL A 166 0.88 -1.59 -6.38
N GLY A 167 0.55 -2.64 -7.13
CA GLY A 167 -0.62 -3.46 -6.86
C GLY A 167 -0.46 -4.32 -5.59
N ALA A 168 -1.56 -4.73 -4.98
CA ALA A 168 -1.61 -5.50 -3.75
C ALA A 168 -0.85 -6.84 -3.83
N ARG A 169 -0.83 -7.49 -5.01
CA ARG A 169 -0.11 -8.75 -5.22
C ARG A 169 1.40 -8.58 -5.45
N GLU A 170 1.84 -7.36 -5.76
CA GLU A 170 3.24 -7.02 -6.01
C GLU A 170 3.96 -6.57 -4.73
N GLN A 171 3.20 -6.16 -3.71
CA GLN A 171 3.74 -5.70 -2.45
C GLN A 171 4.55 -6.80 -1.73
N PRO A 172 5.71 -6.47 -1.14
CA PRO A 172 6.48 -7.39 -0.34
C PRO A 172 5.65 -7.97 0.82
N ARG A 173 5.77 -9.28 1.02
CA ARG A 173 5.14 -9.95 2.17
C ARG A 173 6.09 -9.86 3.36
N LEU A 174 5.68 -9.09 4.36
CA LEU A 174 6.45 -8.87 5.59
C LEU A 174 5.71 -9.44 6.79
N LEU A 175 6.47 -10.00 7.71
CA LEU A 175 5.96 -10.49 8.99
C LEU A 175 6.74 -9.82 10.12
N TYR A 176 6.03 -9.22 11.08
CA TYR A 176 6.70 -8.68 12.25
C TYR A 176 7.05 -9.79 13.25
N ASN A 177 8.33 -9.87 13.59
CA ASN A 177 8.84 -10.82 14.56
C ASN A 177 9.03 -10.15 15.91
N PHE A 178 8.15 -10.49 16.86
CA PHE A 178 8.15 -9.89 18.20
C PHE A 178 9.44 -10.15 18.99
N LYS A 179 10.14 -11.27 18.73
CA LYS A 179 11.37 -11.62 19.46
C LYS A 179 12.56 -10.80 19.00
N THR A 180 12.75 -10.69 17.68
CA THR A 180 13.85 -9.93 17.07
C THR A 180 13.53 -8.44 16.93
N LYS A 181 12.26 -8.06 17.13
CA LYS A 181 11.74 -6.70 16.95
C LYS A 181 12.04 -6.14 15.55
N HIS A 182 11.91 -6.99 14.53
CA HIS A 182 12.18 -6.64 13.15
C HIS A 182 11.15 -7.25 12.19
N PHE A 183 11.08 -6.73 10.97
CA PHE A 183 10.25 -7.30 9.91
C PHE A 183 11.04 -8.33 9.09
N ASP A 184 10.55 -9.55 9.07
CA ASP A 184 11.10 -10.64 8.28
C ASP A 184 10.35 -10.76 6.95
N LYS A 185 11.07 -10.89 5.85
CA LYS A 185 10.48 -11.08 4.52
C LYS A 185 10.06 -12.53 4.31
N ILE A 186 8.80 -12.73 3.94
CA ILE A 186 8.29 -14.04 3.53
C ILE A 186 8.69 -14.28 2.08
N ASN A 187 9.62 -15.21 1.87
CA ASN A 187 10.14 -15.55 0.53
C ASN A 187 9.28 -16.58 -0.22
N THR A 188 8.25 -17.14 0.42
CA THR A 188 7.32 -18.06 -0.25
C THR A 188 6.33 -17.28 -1.11
N ARG A 189 6.04 -17.82 -2.30
CA ARG A 189 5.03 -17.25 -3.19
C ARG A 189 3.66 -17.30 -2.52
N ALA A 190 2.89 -16.21 -2.63
CA ALA A 190 1.52 -16.17 -2.14
C ALA A 190 0.63 -17.18 -2.87
N SER A 191 -0.23 -17.86 -2.12
CA SER A 191 -1.26 -18.75 -2.65
C SER A 191 -2.65 -18.11 -2.49
N LEU A 192 -3.54 -18.36 -3.45
CA LEU A 192 -4.98 -18.06 -3.29
C LEU A 192 -5.66 -19.01 -2.30
N LEU A 193 -5.13 -20.23 -2.17
CA LEU A 193 -5.58 -21.25 -1.24
C LEU A 193 -4.45 -21.58 -0.26
N PRO A 194 -4.14 -20.66 0.67
CA PRO A 194 -3.09 -20.90 1.65
C PRO A 194 -3.52 -21.89 2.73
N SER A 195 -2.53 -22.42 3.47
CA SER A 195 -2.81 -23.26 4.63
C SER A 195 -3.57 -22.50 5.72
N THR A 196 -4.25 -23.23 6.60
CA THR A 196 -4.94 -22.64 7.76
C THR A 196 -3.99 -21.86 8.68
N ALA A 197 -2.69 -22.19 8.68
CA ALA A 197 -1.68 -21.45 9.42
C ALA A 197 -1.57 -19.98 8.96
N SER A 198 -1.74 -19.70 7.66
CA SER A 198 -1.74 -18.31 7.15
C SER A 198 -2.90 -17.49 7.73
N LYS A 199 -4.07 -18.11 7.97
CA LYS A 199 -5.21 -17.45 8.63
C LYS A 199 -4.85 -17.03 10.05
N THR A 200 -4.27 -17.94 10.82
CA THR A 200 -3.84 -17.63 12.20
C THR A 200 -2.74 -16.57 12.20
N GLN A 201 -1.81 -16.65 11.24
CA GLN A 201 -0.70 -15.71 11.12
C GLN A 201 -1.17 -14.28 10.81
N LEU A 202 -2.24 -14.11 10.03
CA LEU A 202 -2.85 -12.81 9.75
C LEU A 202 -3.21 -12.07 11.04
N PHE A 203 -3.99 -12.71 11.92
CA PHE A 203 -4.43 -12.10 13.18
C PHE A 203 -3.27 -11.88 14.15
N ARG A 204 -2.33 -12.84 14.24
CA ARG A 204 -1.13 -12.71 15.07
C ARG A 204 -0.27 -11.53 14.63
N ASN A 205 -0.04 -11.38 13.33
CA ASN A 205 0.76 -10.28 12.79
C ASN A 205 0.09 -8.94 13.10
N ARG A 206 -1.22 -8.82 12.86
CA ARG A 206 -1.98 -7.60 13.15
C ARG A 206 -1.90 -7.21 14.63
N TYR A 207 -2.06 -8.18 15.54
CA TYR A 207 -1.88 -7.95 16.98
C TYR A 207 -0.45 -7.50 17.31
N ASN A 208 0.57 -8.20 16.79
CA ASN A 208 1.95 -7.91 17.12
C ASN A 208 2.41 -6.52 16.65
N ILE A 209 1.95 -6.06 15.49
CA ILE A 209 2.27 -4.72 14.97
C ILE A 209 1.66 -3.65 15.87
N ILE A 210 0.37 -3.75 16.20
CA ILE A 210 -0.30 -2.78 17.08
C ILE A 210 0.32 -2.82 18.49
N HIS A 211 0.62 -4.00 19.01
CA HIS A 211 1.27 -4.16 20.31
C HIS A 211 2.66 -3.52 20.33
N GLN A 212 3.49 -3.75 19.32
CA GLN A 212 4.81 -3.09 19.20
C GLN A 212 4.68 -1.57 19.05
N ARG A 213 3.71 -1.10 18.25
CA ARG A 213 3.43 0.32 18.08
C ARG A 213 3.11 0.98 19.42
N LEU A 214 2.23 0.35 20.19
CA LEU A 214 1.79 0.85 21.50
C LEU A 214 2.93 0.91 22.51
N LEU A 215 3.79 -0.11 22.57
CA LEU A 215 4.96 -0.14 23.46
C LEU A 215 6.03 0.90 23.12
N ARG A 216 5.96 1.55 21.96
CA ARG A 216 6.84 2.65 21.57
C ARG A 216 6.29 4.01 21.97
N THR A 217 5.01 4.11 22.32
CA THR A 217 4.41 5.35 22.81
C THR A 217 4.93 5.67 24.22
N GLU A 218 5.18 6.95 24.50
CA GLU A 218 5.78 7.42 25.76
C GLU A 218 5.00 6.96 27.01
N SER A 219 3.68 6.85 26.92
CA SER A 219 2.81 6.41 28.01
C SER A 219 3.04 4.95 28.44
N PHE A 220 3.69 4.14 27.61
CA PHE A 220 4.06 2.74 27.87
C PHE A 220 5.57 2.55 28.09
N GLN A 221 6.38 3.61 27.99
CA GLN A 221 7.82 3.55 28.23
C GLN A 221 8.15 3.82 29.70
N VAL A 222 8.99 2.98 30.30
CA VAL A 222 9.50 3.22 31.66
C VAL A 222 10.50 4.38 31.63
N PRO A 223 10.31 5.46 32.42
CA PRO A 223 11.28 6.54 32.51
C PRO A 223 12.66 6.00 32.84
N THR A 224 13.62 6.15 31.94
CA THR A 224 15.00 5.75 32.20
C THR A 224 15.65 6.85 33.04
N ALA A 225 16.19 6.50 34.22
CA ALA A 225 16.66 7.41 35.25
C ALA A 225 17.85 8.36 34.88
N ASN A 226 18.22 8.47 33.60
CA ASN A 226 19.41 9.21 33.13
C ASN A 226 19.10 10.49 32.33
N ARG A 227 17.84 10.92 32.20
CA ARG A 227 17.52 12.24 31.62
C ARG A 227 17.49 13.30 32.72
N ALA A 228 18.44 14.24 32.69
CA ALA A 228 18.45 15.41 33.56
C ALA A 228 17.14 16.21 33.37
N PRO A 229 16.49 16.69 34.44
CA PRO A 229 15.20 17.35 34.34
C PRO A 229 15.37 18.73 33.71
N THR A 230 14.84 18.93 32.50
CA THR A 230 14.65 20.25 31.92
C THR A 230 13.37 20.86 32.51
N LEU A 231 13.54 21.87 33.36
CA LEU A 231 12.45 22.65 33.95
C LEU A 231 11.70 23.43 32.86
N HIS A 232 10.47 22.99 32.54
CA HIS A 232 9.44 23.88 32.02
C HIS A 232 8.16 23.74 32.86
N ARG A 233 7.81 24.88 33.46
CA ARG A 233 6.69 25.23 34.36
C ARG A 233 5.47 25.62 33.49
N SER A 234 4.18 25.44 33.77
CA SER A 234 3.36 24.73 34.76
C SER A 234 1.90 24.83 34.30
N SER A 235 1.10 23.78 34.51
CA SER A 235 -0.29 23.90 35.01
C SER A 235 -0.73 22.60 35.69
N SER A 236 -0.77 22.68 37.02
CA SER A 236 -1.59 21.92 37.98
C SER A 236 -2.11 20.51 37.62
N SER A 237 -1.39 19.48 38.07
CA SER A 237 -1.94 18.42 38.93
C SER A 237 -0.78 17.68 39.60
N MET A 238 -0.71 17.76 40.93
CA MET A 238 0.18 16.93 41.73
C MET A 238 -0.40 15.52 41.79
N ILE A 239 -0.11 14.71 40.76
CA ILE A 239 -0.34 13.26 40.77
C ILE A 239 1.03 12.60 40.90
N THR A 240 1.09 11.69 41.86
CA THR A 240 2.18 10.78 42.18
C THR A 240 2.87 10.21 40.93
N ALA A 241 4.20 10.07 40.98
CA ALA A 241 5.08 9.37 40.03
C ALA A 241 4.38 8.75 38.80
N GLN A 242 4.54 9.40 37.63
CA GLN A 242 4.17 8.96 36.28
C GLN A 242 3.85 7.46 36.20
N GLN A 243 2.57 7.09 36.32
CA GLN A 243 2.14 5.70 36.14
C GLN A 243 2.25 5.34 34.66
N THR A 244 3.32 4.64 34.32
CA THR A 244 3.46 3.99 33.01
C THR A 244 2.35 2.96 32.87
N HIS A 245 1.55 3.02 31.82
CA HIS A 245 0.52 2.02 31.58
C HIS A 245 1.17 0.66 31.32
N ARG A 246 0.71 -0.38 32.02
CA ARG A 246 1.22 -1.75 31.87
C ARG A 246 0.13 -2.67 31.35
N LEU A 247 0.36 -3.22 30.16
CA LEU A 247 -0.51 -4.22 29.56
C LEU A 247 -0.45 -5.53 30.36
N THR A 248 -1.62 -6.09 30.63
CA THR A 248 -1.76 -7.41 31.27
C THR A 248 -2.24 -8.43 30.23
N PRO A 249 -1.50 -9.52 29.99
CA PRO A 249 -2.00 -10.63 29.18
C PRO A 249 -3.23 -11.28 29.82
N ILE A 250 -4.20 -11.72 29.01
CA ILE A 250 -5.48 -12.26 29.49
C ILE A 250 -5.26 -13.50 30.39
N ALA A 251 -4.32 -14.37 30.05
CA ALA A 251 -4.00 -15.54 30.88
C ALA A 251 -3.53 -15.19 32.31
N ASN A 252 -3.05 -13.96 32.56
CA ASN A 252 -2.60 -13.51 33.87
C ASN A 252 -3.71 -12.93 34.75
N LEU A 253 -4.95 -12.87 34.25
CA LEU A 253 -6.11 -12.42 35.03
C LEU A 253 -6.58 -13.47 36.05
N LEU A 254 -6.33 -14.74 35.77
CA LEU A 254 -6.69 -15.84 36.64
C LEU A 254 -6.16 -15.65 38.07
N GLY A 255 -7.06 -15.76 39.04
CA GLY A 255 -6.75 -15.58 40.46
C GLY A 255 -6.51 -14.13 40.89
N ARG A 256 -6.80 -13.14 40.03
CA ARG A 256 -6.66 -11.70 40.33
C ARG A 256 -8.00 -10.94 40.29
N SER A 257 -9.04 -11.58 40.81
CA SER A 257 -10.38 -10.98 40.88
C SER A 257 -10.37 -9.65 41.65
N GLY A 258 -11.15 -8.68 41.20
CA GLY A 258 -11.34 -7.37 41.84
C GLY A 258 -10.21 -6.35 41.63
N SER A 259 -9.14 -6.69 40.89
CA SER A 259 -8.04 -5.75 40.60
C SER A 259 -8.14 -5.12 39.20
N PRO A 260 -7.78 -3.82 39.06
CA PRO A 260 -7.83 -3.13 37.78
C PRO A 260 -6.70 -3.58 36.85
N HIS A 261 -7.01 -3.77 35.58
CA HIS A 261 -6.06 -4.18 34.56
C HIS A 261 -6.33 -3.46 33.23
N LEU A 262 -5.25 -3.13 32.52
CA LEU A 262 -5.33 -2.65 31.15
C LEU A 262 -5.05 -3.81 30.18
N LEU A 263 -6.02 -4.12 29.34
CA LEU A 263 -5.95 -5.19 28.35
C LEU A 263 -5.83 -4.63 26.93
N LEU A 264 -4.97 -5.24 26.12
CA LEU A 264 -4.96 -5.07 24.66
C LEU A 264 -5.46 -6.36 24.03
N GLY A 265 -6.56 -6.29 23.28
CA GLY A 265 -7.15 -7.48 22.67
C GLY A 265 -8.00 -7.20 21.44
N LEU A 266 -8.20 -8.25 20.65
CA LEU A 266 -9.14 -8.29 19.54
C LEU A 266 -10.56 -8.42 20.10
N LEU A 267 -11.43 -7.48 19.73
CA LEU A 267 -12.85 -7.52 20.04
C LEU A 267 -13.52 -8.60 19.18
N THR A 268 -14.22 -9.52 19.82
CA THR A 268 -14.84 -10.69 19.17
C THR A 268 -16.24 -10.93 19.71
N ILE A 269 -17.03 -11.72 18.98
CA ILE A 269 -18.31 -12.23 19.45
C ILE A 269 -18.11 -13.72 19.74
N SER A 270 -18.42 -14.13 20.97
CA SER A 270 -18.36 -15.52 21.41
C SER A 270 -19.43 -16.37 20.70
N PRO A 271 -19.30 -17.71 20.69
CA PRO A 271 -20.33 -18.58 20.14
C PRO A 271 -21.72 -18.43 20.80
N THR A 272 -21.77 -17.92 22.04
CA THR A 272 -23.03 -17.64 22.76
C THR A 272 -23.63 -16.28 22.38
N GLY A 273 -22.97 -15.51 21.50
CA GLY A 273 -23.42 -14.18 21.06
C GLY A 273 -23.00 -13.05 21.99
N THR A 274 -22.23 -13.33 23.05
CA THR A 274 -21.72 -12.30 23.97
C THR A 274 -20.43 -11.66 23.45
N LEU A 275 -20.17 -10.43 23.87
CA LEU A 275 -18.93 -9.75 23.55
C LEU A 275 -17.77 -10.41 24.30
N ALA A 276 -16.63 -10.58 23.64
CA ALA A 276 -15.44 -11.17 24.22
C ALA A 276 -14.18 -10.47 23.71
N LEU A 277 -13.15 -10.44 24.54
CA LEU A 277 -11.83 -9.91 24.21
C LEU A 277 -10.84 -11.06 24.08
N SER A 278 -10.03 -11.08 23.02
CA SER A 278 -9.05 -12.15 22.77
C SER A 278 -7.66 -11.58 22.49
N ASP A 279 -6.64 -12.13 23.14
CA ASP A 279 -5.23 -11.82 22.87
C ASP A 279 -4.48 -13.07 22.39
N LEU A 280 -3.15 -13.07 22.43
CA LEU A 280 -2.34 -14.24 22.05
C LEU A 280 -2.34 -15.36 23.10
N THR A 281 -2.81 -15.08 24.31
CA THR A 281 -2.76 -15.96 25.48
C THR A 281 -4.11 -16.61 25.81
N GLY A 282 -5.23 -15.96 25.46
CA GLY A 282 -6.57 -16.53 25.64
C GLY A 282 -7.69 -15.55 25.30
N SER A 283 -8.91 -15.95 25.62
CA SER A 283 -10.13 -15.15 25.47
C SER A 283 -10.83 -14.94 26.81
N ILE A 284 -11.50 -13.81 27.01
CA ILE A 284 -12.33 -13.52 28.19
C ILE A 284 -13.65 -12.86 27.80
N SER A 285 -14.73 -13.19 28.52
CA SER A 285 -16.04 -12.52 28.35
C SER A 285 -15.93 -11.04 28.72
N LEU A 286 -16.51 -10.15 27.91
CA LEU A 286 -16.35 -8.70 28.06
C LEU A 286 -17.70 -8.02 28.29
N ASP A 287 -17.80 -7.24 29.37
CA ASP A 287 -18.87 -6.29 29.61
C ASP A 287 -18.42 -4.87 29.32
N LEU A 288 -19.13 -4.16 28.43
CA LEU A 288 -18.91 -2.73 28.17
C LEU A 288 -20.15 -1.89 28.50
N THR A 289 -21.14 -2.44 29.20
CA THR A 289 -22.41 -1.76 29.49
C THR A 289 -22.20 -0.42 30.20
N HIS A 290 -21.24 -0.38 31.13
CA HIS A 290 -20.89 0.82 31.90
C HIS A 290 -19.58 1.48 31.45
N ALA A 291 -18.99 1.02 30.34
CA ALA A 291 -17.72 1.54 29.88
C ALA A 291 -17.89 2.94 29.27
N GLN A 292 -17.00 3.85 29.63
CA GLN A 292 -16.85 5.13 28.96
C GLN A 292 -15.92 4.99 27.75
N MET A 293 -16.20 5.72 26.68
CA MET A 293 -15.27 5.82 25.55
C MET A 293 -14.19 6.84 25.91
N ALA A 294 -12.91 6.49 25.71
CA ALA A 294 -11.79 7.37 26.01
C ALA A 294 -11.90 8.73 25.28
N GLU A 295 -12.40 8.69 24.04
CA GLU A 295 -12.79 9.87 23.26
C GLU A 295 -14.22 9.64 22.76
N PRO A 296 -15.23 10.25 23.40
CA PRO A 296 -16.62 10.12 23.00
C PRO A 296 -16.79 10.54 21.54
N ASP A 297 -17.46 9.69 20.77
CA ASP A 297 -17.83 9.93 19.38
C ASP A 297 -16.69 10.05 18.35
N ALA A 298 -15.43 9.93 18.78
CA ALA A 298 -14.25 10.04 17.93
C ALA A 298 -13.96 8.77 17.10
N THR A 299 -14.40 7.60 17.55
CA THR A 299 -14.13 6.32 16.86
C THR A 299 -15.33 5.37 16.87
N TRP A 300 -15.39 4.46 15.90
CA TRP A 300 -16.27 3.29 15.99
C TRP A 300 -15.54 2.13 16.64
N PHE A 301 -16.24 1.41 17.51
CA PHE A 301 -15.79 0.10 18.00
C PHE A 301 -16.64 -0.99 17.36
N ILE A 302 -16.00 -1.96 16.71
CA ILE A 302 -16.67 -3.11 16.08
C ILE A 302 -15.93 -4.41 16.40
N PRO A 303 -16.62 -5.56 16.41
CA PRO A 303 -15.95 -6.85 16.39
C PRO A 303 -14.99 -6.97 15.20
N GLY A 304 -13.76 -7.42 15.45
CA GLY A 304 -12.67 -7.44 14.50
C GLY A 304 -11.62 -6.34 14.71
N MET A 305 -11.87 -5.36 15.59
CA MET A 305 -10.89 -4.34 15.98
C MET A 305 -10.01 -4.79 17.14
N ILE A 306 -8.79 -4.28 17.20
CA ILE A 306 -7.93 -4.41 18.38
C ILE A 306 -8.10 -3.14 19.21
N VAL A 307 -8.48 -3.31 20.47
CA VAL A 307 -8.89 -2.24 21.38
C VAL A 307 -8.10 -2.31 22.68
N LEU A 308 -8.03 -1.18 23.36
CA LEU A 308 -7.58 -1.07 24.75
C LEU A 308 -8.81 -1.01 25.65
N VAL A 309 -8.84 -1.87 26.66
CA VAL A 309 -9.90 -1.87 27.67
C VAL A 309 -9.25 -1.79 29.04
N ASP A 310 -9.55 -0.71 29.76
CA ASP A 310 -9.29 -0.62 31.20
C ASP A 310 -10.54 -1.14 31.93
N GLY A 311 -10.33 -1.90 33.00
CA GLY A 311 -11.42 -2.56 33.69
C GLY A 311 -11.00 -3.50 34.80
N ILE A 312 -11.99 -4.17 35.37
CA ILE A 312 -11.82 -5.06 36.53
C ILE A 312 -12.20 -6.47 36.10
N TYR A 313 -11.39 -7.45 36.49
CA TYR A 313 -11.72 -8.86 36.33
C TYR A 313 -12.60 -9.33 37.48
N GLU A 314 -13.76 -9.90 37.17
CA GLU A 314 -14.63 -10.59 38.12
C GLU A 314 -14.60 -12.10 37.83
N ASP A 315 -14.45 -12.89 38.89
CA ASP A 315 -14.48 -14.34 38.78
C ASP A 315 -15.95 -14.79 38.90
N GLU A 316 -16.35 -15.82 38.16
CA GLU A 316 -17.69 -16.40 38.32
C GLU A 316 -17.65 -17.41 39.48
N ASP A 317 -18.51 -17.24 40.49
CA ASP A 317 -18.54 -18.09 41.67
C ASP A 317 -18.89 -19.58 41.33
N LEU A 318 -17.86 -20.44 41.45
CA LEU A 318 -17.85 -21.69 42.21
C LEU A 318 -18.72 -22.92 41.81
N THR A 319 -18.82 -23.31 40.53
CA THR A 319 -19.23 -24.71 40.22
C THR A 319 -18.42 -25.43 39.12
N THR A 320 -17.66 -24.71 38.30
CA THR A 320 -16.72 -25.29 37.33
C THR A 320 -15.42 -24.50 37.42
N GLY A 321 -14.33 -25.14 37.87
CA GLY A 321 -13.04 -24.46 38.05
C GLY A 321 -12.63 -23.69 36.80
N SER A 322 -12.19 -22.44 36.99
CA SER A 322 -11.67 -21.55 35.95
C SER A 322 -10.34 -22.10 35.41
N VAL A 323 -10.41 -23.14 34.59
CA VAL A 323 -9.26 -23.79 33.95
C VAL A 323 -9.14 -23.24 32.53
N LEU A 324 -7.97 -22.70 32.19
CA LEU A 324 -7.59 -22.41 30.80
C LEU A 324 -7.74 -23.70 29.96
N GLY A 325 -8.73 -23.74 29.07
CA GLY A 325 -8.87 -24.83 28.10
C GLY A 325 -10.16 -25.65 28.16
N GLY A 326 -11.15 -25.30 28.99
CA GLY A 326 -12.42 -26.02 29.07
C GLY A 326 -13.53 -25.55 28.12
N GLY A 327 -13.54 -24.26 27.75
CA GLY A 327 -14.60 -23.64 26.94
C GLY A 327 -14.13 -23.25 25.54
N GLY A 328 -15.01 -23.42 24.54
CA GLY A 328 -14.77 -22.95 23.17
C GLY A 328 -14.36 -21.47 23.13
N GLY A 329 -13.36 -21.16 22.29
CA GLY A 329 -12.74 -19.83 22.20
C GLY A 329 -11.37 -19.88 21.53
N ILE A 330 -10.74 -18.73 21.28
CA ILE A 330 -9.40 -18.66 20.66
C ILE A 330 -8.35 -18.76 21.78
N GLY A 331 -7.57 -19.84 21.82
CA GLY A 331 -6.46 -19.98 22.79
C GLY A 331 -6.87 -20.43 24.20
N GLY A 332 -8.15 -20.77 24.40
CA GLY A 332 -8.70 -21.15 25.70
C GLY A 332 -9.41 -19.96 26.37
N THR A 333 -10.63 -20.18 26.86
CA THR A 333 -11.42 -19.15 27.51
C THR A 333 -11.11 -19.12 29.01
N VAL A 334 -10.75 -17.95 29.53
CA VAL A 334 -10.63 -17.67 30.96
C VAL A 334 -12.04 -17.55 31.53
N GLY A 335 -12.34 -18.26 32.61
CA GLY A 335 -13.63 -18.17 33.31
C GLY A 335 -13.80 -16.81 33.99
N GLY A 336 -15.05 -16.41 34.24
CA GLY A 336 -15.38 -15.08 34.74
C GLY A 336 -15.63 -14.06 33.63
N LYS A 337 -15.72 -12.78 34.03
CA LYS A 337 -16.08 -11.65 33.17
C LYS A 337 -15.13 -10.48 33.39
N PHE A 338 -14.75 -9.81 32.32
CA PHE A 338 -14.02 -8.55 32.40
C PHE A 338 -15.01 -7.39 32.26
N ILE A 339 -15.11 -6.56 33.29
CA ILE A 339 -15.98 -5.37 33.29
C ILE A 339 -15.13 -4.17 32.90
N GLY A 340 -15.35 -3.66 31.68
CA GLY A 340 -14.67 -2.48 31.18
C GLY A 340 -15.20 -1.21 31.84
N THR A 341 -14.29 -0.41 32.38
CA THR A 341 -14.54 0.96 32.83
C THR A 341 -14.31 1.95 31.71
N MET A 342 -13.30 1.71 30.87
CA MET A 342 -12.96 2.55 29.72
C MET A 342 -12.55 1.72 28.51
N VAL A 343 -12.97 2.14 27.32
CA VAL A 343 -12.57 1.55 26.03
C VAL A 343 -11.96 2.61 25.13
N GLY A 344 -10.83 2.28 24.50
CA GLY A 344 -10.06 3.17 23.64
C GLY A 344 -9.44 2.45 22.45
N THR A 345 -9.06 3.21 21.44
CA THR A 345 -8.28 2.71 20.30
C THR A 345 -6.78 2.90 20.57
N PRO A 346 -5.92 2.01 20.05
CA PRO A 346 -4.49 2.26 20.09
C PRO A 346 -4.15 3.37 19.09
N ILE A 347 -3.56 4.47 19.56
CA ILE A 347 -3.22 5.63 18.73
C ILE A 347 -2.28 5.25 17.57
N ALA A 348 -2.48 5.85 16.40
CA ALA A 348 -1.59 5.70 15.24
C ALA A 348 -0.19 6.29 15.49
N GLU A 349 0.87 5.59 15.02
CA GLU A 349 2.25 6.08 15.10
C GLU A 349 2.58 6.89 13.85
N LYS A 350 3.08 8.12 14.03
CA LYS A 350 3.50 8.98 12.93
C LYS A 350 4.53 8.28 12.04
N ARG A 351 4.42 8.49 10.72
CA ARG A 351 5.30 7.86 9.71
C ARG A 351 6.79 8.07 10.01
N HIS A 352 7.20 9.29 10.34
CA HIS A 352 8.61 9.61 10.57
C HIS A 352 9.18 8.89 11.80
N ILE A 353 8.39 8.73 12.87
CA ILE A 353 8.77 7.94 14.06
C ILE A 353 8.96 6.48 13.68
N THR A 354 8.02 5.93 12.90
CA THR A 354 8.08 4.55 12.41
C THR A 354 9.34 4.30 11.58
N LEU A 355 9.66 5.19 10.65
CA LEU A 355 10.83 5.06 9.77
C LEU A 355 12.14 5.49 10.47
N GLY A 356 12.06 6.13 11.63
CA GLY A 356 13.22 6.70 12.33
C GLY A 356 13.86 7.84 11.55
N THR A 357 13.04 8.61 10.81
CA THR A 357 13.46 9.84 10.15
C THR A 357 13.13 11.03 11.05
N VAL A 358 13.93 12.08 10.92
CA VAL A 358 13.70 13.35 11.60
C VAL A 358 12.39 13.95 11.09
N GLY A 359 11.51 14.39 12.00
CA GLY A 359 10.25 15.05 11.63
C GLY A 359 10.52 16.35 10.86
N GLU A 360 9.59 16.76 10.01
CA GLU A 360 9.64 18.08 9.37
C GLU A 360 9.70 19.17 10.46
N GLY A 361 10.85 19.79 10.65
CA GLY A 361 11.05 20.91 11.59
C GLY A 361 11.92 20.66 12.82
N GLU A 362 12.39 19.43 13.08
CA GLU A 362 13.34 19.15 14.19
C GLU A 362 14.75 18.95 13.64
N GLY A 363 15.77 19.62 14.17
CA GLY A 363 17.15 19.56 13.66
C GLY A 363 18.00 18.43 14.24
N GLY A 364 17.49 17.19 14.23
CA GLY A 364 18.17 16.03 14.83
C GLY A 364 19.03 15.21 13.87
N ASP A 365 20.08 14.55 14.37
CA ASP A 365 20.96 13.68 13.58
C ASP A 365 20.27 12.36 13.20
N ILE A 366 20.32 11.99 11.91
CA ILE A 366 19.58 10.88 11.26
C ILE A 366 20.04 9.49 11.78
N THR A 367 21.15 9.44 12.49
CA THR A 367 21.95 8.23 12.73
C THR A 367 21.47 7.37 13.91
N THR A 368 20.61 7.88 14.80
CA THR A 368 20.35 7.21 16.10
C THR A 368 18.87 6.90 16.41
N GLY A 369 17.95 7.07 15.44
CA GLY A 369 16.52 6.80 15.63
C GLY A 369 16.15 5.31 15.61
N GLY A 370 15.49 4.80 16.66
CA GLY A 370 15.03 3.41 16.80
C GLY A 370 13.82 3.04 15.94
N GLY A 371 13.86 3.25 14.61
CA GLY A 371 12.77 2.95 13.66
C GLY A 371 13.12 1.89 12.61
N PHE A 372 12.15 1.57 11.73
CA PHE A 372 12.22 0.57 10.67
C PHE A 372 12.67 1.12 9.31
N GLY A 373 13.47 2.19 9.29
CA GLY A 373 13.86 2.86 8.04
C GLY A 373 14.66 2.02 7.04
N TRP A 374 15.22 0.87 7.45
CA TRP A 374 15.89 -0.10 6.57
C TRP A 374 14.94 -1.10 5.91
N VAL A 375 13.68 -1.18 6.36
CA VAL A 375 12.69 -2.11 5.83
C VAL A 375 12.10 -1.50 4.55
N ASP A 376 12.18 -2.25 3.46
CA ASP A 376 11.46 -1.90 2.23
C ASP A 376 10.05 -2.47 2.27
N PHE A 377 9.10 -1.63 2.70
CA PHE A 377 7.69 -2.02 2.83
C PHE A 377 6.97 -2.22 1.49
N LEU A 378 7.45 -1.60 0.40
CA LEU A 378 6.71 -1.50 -0.87
C LEU A 378 7.43 -2.09 -2.09
N GLY A 379 8.70 -2.47 -1.95
CA GLY A 379 9.50 -2.94 -3.09
C GLY A 379 9.99 -1.77 -3.96
N VAL A 380 10.17 -0.59 -3.36
CA VAL A 380 10.63 0.64 -4.03
C VAL A 380 11.95 1.17 -3.45
N GLY A 381 12.57 0.39 -2.55
CA GLY A 381 13.72 0.78 -1.76
C GLY A 381 13.31 1.28 -0.38
N SER A 382 14.22 1.13 0.58
CA SER A 382 13.99 1.56 1.97
C SER A 382 14.27 3.06 2.16
N GLU A 383 13.69 3.62 3.21
CA GLU A 383 13.83 5.04 3.53
C GLU A 383 15.29 5.43 3.80
N ARG A 384 16.06 4.57 4.48
CA ARG A 384 17.49 4.80 4.75
C ARG A 384 18.38 4.57 3.54
N GLU A 385 17.97 3.73 2.59
CA GLU A 385 18.75 3.46 1.38
C GLU A 385 18.58 4.55 0.33
N ARG A 386 17.34 5.00 0.07
CA ARG A 386 17.02 5.90 -1.05
C ARG A 386 16.38 7.22 -0.62
N GLY A 387 15.83 7.32 0.58
CA GLY A 387 14.99 8.45 1.00
C GLY A 387 15.67 9.81 0.86
N GLN A 388 16.94 9.95 1.30
CA GLN A 388 17.66 11.22 1.16
C GLN A 388 17.85 11.63 -0.31
N SER A 389 18.35 10.73 -1.14
CA SER A 389 18.55 10.99 -2.58
C SER A 389 17.24 11.34 -3.29
N MET A 390 16.14 10.69 -2.90
CA MET A 390 14.82 10.96 -3.47
C MET A 390 14.26 12.31 -3.01
N ARG A 391 14.47 12.74 -1.76
CA ARG A 391 14.08 14.08 -1.29
C ARG A 391 14.89 15.19 -1.94
N GLU A 392 16.18 14.97 -2.20
CA GLU A 392 17.02 15.90 -2.97
C GLU A 392 16.56 16.02 -4.43
N LEU A 393 16.04 14.93 -4.99
CA LEU A 393 15.47 14.92 -6.33
C LEU A 393 14.10 15.61 -6.35
N GLU A 394 13.25 15.34 -5.36
CA GLU A 394 11.97 16.02 -5.13
C GLU A 394 12.18 17.54 -5.01
N SER A 395 13.10 17.98 -4.15
CA SER A 395 13.39 19.40 -3.95
C SER A 395 13.93 20.05 -5.22
N ARG A 396 14.76 19.35 -5.99
CA ARG A 396 15.28 19.85 -7.27
C ARG A 396 14.19 20.03 -8.32
N ILE A 397 13.21 19.12 -8.39
CA ILE A 397 12.13 19.20 -9.37
C ILE A 397 11.11 20.28 -8.98
N PHE A 398 10.86 20.49 -7.69
CA PHE A 398 9.94 21.53 -7.21
C PHE A 398 10.59 22.91 -6.99
N SER A 399 11.92 23.03 -7.11
CA SER A 399 12.63 24.32 -6.99
C SER A 399 12.35 25.20 -8.20
N PRO A 400 12.09 26.51 -8.02
CA PRO A 400 11.96 27.43 -9.14
C PRO A 400 13.30 27.51 -9.90
N PRO A 401 13.27 27.74 -11.23
CA PRO A 401 14.50 27.96 -11.99
C PRO A 401 15.25 29.17 -11.44
N PRO A 402 16.60 29.14 -11.39
CA PRO A 402 17.37 30.29 -10.93
C PRO A 402 17.10 31.51 -11.82
N PRO A 403 17.10 32.74 -11.25
CA PRO A 403 16.96 33.95 -12.04
C PRO A 403 18.07 34.02 -13.10
N PRO A 404 17.79 34.54 -14.31
CA PRO A 404 18.80 34.67 -15.34
C PRO A 404 19.98 35.52 -14.83
N PRO A 405 21.23 35.22 -15.26
CA PRO A 405 22.38 35.99 -14.84
C PRO A 405 22.20 37.45 -15.25
N LEU A 406 22.35 38.37 -14.30
CA LEU A 406 22.34 39.80 -14.53
C LEU A 406 23.50 40.14 -15.48
N PHE A 407 23.19 40.42 -16.74
CA PHE A 407 24.13 41.02 -17.66
C PHE A 407 24.20 42.52 -17.35
N ASP A 408 25.36 42.99 -16.89
CA ASP A 408 25.64 44.41 -16.69
C ASP A 408 25.41 45.18 -17.99
N SER A 409 24.34 45.96 -18.04
CA SER A 409 24.19 47.03 -19.03
C SER A 409 23.57 48.23 -18.33
N GLN A 410 24.45 49.17 -17.97
CA GLN A 410 24.10 50.51 -17.54
C GLN A 410 23.32 51.21 -18.66
N SER A 411 22.00 51.37 -18.50
CA SER A 411 21.25 52.59 -18.87
C SER A 411 19.72 52.40 -18.77
N GLN A 412 19.09 53.31 -18.04
CA GLN A 412 17.71 53.84 -18.21
C GLN A 412 16.52 53.24 -17.43
N PRO A 413 15.48 54.07 -17.15
CA PRO A 413 15.10 54.40 -15.77
C PRO A 413 13.78 53.78 -15.30
N GLU A 414 13.61 53.85 -13.98
CA GLU A 414 12.44 53.48 -13.18
C GLU A 414 11.12 54.03 -13.75
N THR A 415 10.25 53.15 -14.23
CA THR A 415 8.77 53.24 -14.15
C THR A 415 8.12 52.02 -14.82
N GLN A 416 8.17 50.86 -14.16
CA GLN A 416 7.20 49.78 -14.39
C GLN A 416 6.83 49.16 -13.03
N PRO A 417 5.53 49.00 -12.71
CA PRO A 417 5.12 48.29 -11.51
C PRO A 417 5.64 46.85 -11.60
N ALA A 418 6.17 46.34 -10.48
CA ALA A 418 6.67 44.98 -10.35
C ALA A 418 5.67 44.00 -11.00
N ALA A 419 6.03 43.48 -12.18
CA ALA A 419 5.26 42.44 -12.83
C ALA A 419 5.14 41.31 -11.81
N ALA A 420 3.90 40.99 -11.41
CA ALA A 420 3.60 39.86 -10.57
C ALA A 420 4.38 38.66 -11.09
N ALA A 421 5.23 38.07 -10.25
CA ALA A 421 6.01 36.89 -10.61
C ALA A 421 5.06 35.89 -11.28
N ALA A 422 5.39 35.50 -12.52
CA ALA A 422 4.60 34.52 -13.25
C ALA A 422 4.39 33.30 -12.33
N PRO A 423 3.14 32.81 -12.14
CA PRO A 423 2.88 31.71 -11.23
C PRO A 423 3.74 30.53 -11.62
N VAL A 424 4.55 30.05 -10.68
CA VAL A 424 5.44 28.90 -10.88
C VAL A 424 4.58 27.72 -11.36
N PRO A 425 4.98 27.00 -12.42
CA PRO A 425 4.26 25.82 -12.93
C PRO A 425 3.99 24.81 -11.81
N ASN A 426 2.74 24.70 -11.36
CA ASN A 426 2.36 23.74 -10.33
C ASN A 426 1.83 22.46 -10.98
N ARG A 427 2.73 21.69 -11.62
CA ARG A 427 2.40 20.37 -12.21
C ARG A 427 2.32 19.25 -11.16
N GLY A 428 2.27 19.61 -9.87
CA GLY A 428 2.31 18.70 -8.72
C GLY A 428 0.95 18.24 -8.21
N HIS A 429 -0.13 18.38 -8.99
CA HIS A 429 -1.49 18.03 -8.54
C HIS A 429 -1.98 16.69 -9.07
N ILE A 430 -2.78 16.01 -8.26
CA ILE A 430 -3.52 14.79 -8.60
C ILE A 430 -5.02 15.08 -8.49
N ALA A 431 -5.78 14.76 -9.53
CA ALA A 431 -7.24 14.83 -9.51
C ALA A 431 -7.82 13.44 -9.20
N ILE A 432 -8.69 13.34 -8.19
CA ILE A 432 -9.18 12.08 -7.64
C ILE A 432 -10.70 12.08 -7.68
N LEU A 433 -11.26 11.16 -8.48
CA LEU A 433 -12.70 11.02 -8.71
C LEU A 433 -13.16 9.64 -8.23
N GLY A 434 -14.30 9.59 -7.54
CA GLY A 434 -14.86 8.38 -6.96
C GLY A 434 -16.22 7.99 -7.52
N ASP A 435 -16.54 6.69 -7.43
CA ASP A 435 -17.83 6.08 -7.79
C ASP A 435 -18.32 6.45 -9.20
N LEU A 436 -17.47 6.18 -10.19
CA LEU A 436 -17.67 6.54 -11.60
C LEU A 436 -18.59 5.55 -12.34
N ASN A 437 -19.86 5.49 -11.98
CA ASN A 437 -20.86 4.63 -12.62
C ASN A 437 -21.08 5.00 -14.10
N LEU A 438 -20.43 4.28 -15.02
CA LEU A 438 -20.42 4.55 -16.46
C LEU A 438 -21.77 4.25 -17.15
N ASP A 439 -22.61 3.44 -16.51
CA ASP A 439 -23.97 3.14 -16.94
C ASP A 439 -24.94 4.31 -16.69
N ASN A 440 -24.57 5.26 -15.84
CA ASN A 440 -25.34 6.47 -15.62
C ASN A 440 -24.86 7.60 -16.56
N PRO A 441 -25.70 8.09 -17.48
CA PRO A 441 -25.32 9.16 -18.41
C PRO A 441 -24.97 10.48 -17.70
N HIS A 442 -25.53 10.73 -16.52
CA HIS A 442 -25.17 11.91 -15.72
C HIS A 442 -23.71 11.85 -15.25
N THR A 443 -23.21 10.68 -14.87
CA THR A 443 -21.83 10.50 -14.41
C THR A 443 -20.84 10.67 -15.55
N VAL A 444 -21.17 10.17 -16.75
CA VAL A 444 -20.34 10.39 -17.96
C VAL A 444 -20.31 11.87 -18.34
N THR A 445 -21.43 12.58 -18.23
CA THR A 445 -21.52 14.03 -18.49
C THR A 445 -20.72 14.84 -17.46
N ALA A 446 -20.85 14.49 -16.18
CA ALA A 446 -20.06 15.06 -15.09
C ALA A 446 -18.55 14.85 -15.30
N LEU A 447 -18.14 13.65 -15.68
CA LEU A 447 -16.74 13.34 -15.98
C LEU A 447 -16.22 14.20 -17.14
N ALA A 448 -16.98 14.28 -18.25
CA ALA A 448 -16.62 15.13 -19.37
C ALA A 448 -16.49 16.61 -18.95
N LYS A 449 -17.36 17.09 -18.06
CA LYS A 449 -17.28 18.44 -17.52
C LYS A 449 -16.01 18.65 -16.69
N VAL A 450 -15.68 17.74 -15.77
CA VAL A 450 -14.43 17.82 -14.98
C VAL A 450 -13.21 17.82 -15.89
N LEU A 451 -13.16 16.92 -16.89
CA LEU A 451 -12.06 16.88 -17.87
C LEU A 451 -11.98 18.19 -18.68
N SER A 452 -13.12 18.78 -19.06
CA SER A 452 -13.13 20.07 -19.76
C SER A 452 -12.49 21.19 -18.94
N VAL A 453 -12.70 21.22 -17.62
CA VAL A 453 -12.08 22.23 -16.73
C VAL A 453 -10.56 22.16 -16.83
N TYR A 454 -10.01 20.94 -16.80
CA TYR A 454 -8.56 20.76 -16.92
C TYR A 454 -8.05 20.97 -18.34
N SER A 455 -8.83 20.64 -19.37
CA SER A 455 -8.42 20.84 -20.77
C SER A 455 -8.22 22.31 -21.16
N LEU A 456 -8.84 23.23 -20.42
CA LEU A 456 -8.72 24.67 -20.61
C LEU A 456 -7.47 25.26 -19.92
N LEU A 457 -6.78 24.47 -19.08
CA LEU A 457 -5.60 24.92 -18.38
C LEU A 457 -4.35 24.82 -19.28
N PRO A 458 -3.37 25.72 -19.10
CA PRO A 458 -2.04 25.57 -19.69
C PRO A 458 -1.40 24.22 -19.34
N LEU A 459 -0.50 23.71 -20.21
CA LEU A 459 0.20 22.44 -20.01
C LEU A 459 0.93 22.35 -18.66
N GLU A 460 1.44 23.47 -18.18
CA GLU A 460 2.19 23.63 -16.93
C GLU A 460 1.34 23.49 -15.66
N SER A 461 0.02 23.67 -15.78
CA SER A 461 -0.94 23.56 -14.67
C SER A 461 -1.88 22.36 -14.83
N LEU A 462 -1.65 21.50 -15.83
CA LEU A 462 -2.35 20.24 -15.93
C LEU A 462 -2.01 19.33 -14.74
N PRO A 463 -2.98 18.56 -14.24
CA PRO A 463 -2.72 17.55 -13.23
C PRO A 463 -1.77 16.50 -13.80
N MET A 464 -0.88 16.01 -12.95
CA MET A 464 0.02 14.92 -13.28
C MET A 464 -0.73 13.61 -13.52
N THR A 465 -1.70 13.36 -12.64
CA THR A 465 -2.40 12.08 -12.55
C THR A 465 -3.88 12.29 -12.29
N PHE A 466 -4.71 11.54 -13.00
CA PHE A 466 -6.12 11.32 -12.67
C PHE A 466 -6.28 9.96 -12.00
N ILE A 467 -6.88 9.92 -10.82
CA ILE A 467 -7.24 8.68 -10.14
C ILE A 467 -8.74 8.50 -10.23
N LEU A 468 -9.15 7.42 -10.87
CA LEU A 468 -10.54 7.09 -11.16
C LEU A 468 -10.87 5.82 -10.37
N LEU A 469 -11.58 5.99 -9.25
CA LEU A 469 -12.01 4.88 -8.40
C LEU A 469 -13.42 4.42 -8.80
N GLY A 470 -13.61 3.10 -8.81
CA GLY A 470 -14.91 2.47 -9.03
C GLY A 470 -15.93 2.84 -7.95
N ASN A 471 -17.15 2.30 -7.98
CA ASN A 471 -17.61 1.28 -8.92
C ASN A 471 -17.80 1.86 -10.32
N PHE A 472 -17.31 1.18 -11.37
CA PHE A 472 -17.52 1.64 -12.75
C PHE A 472 -18.92 1.32 -13.29
N ILE A 473 -19.70 0.50 -12.57
CA ILE A 473 -21.12 0.25 -12.85
C ILE A 473 -21.93 0.37 -11.56
N SER A 474 -23.15 0.89 -11.65
CA SER A 474 -24.05 0.97 -10.51
C SER A 474 -24.50 -0.41 -9.98
N GLN A 475 -24.63 -1.42 -10.85
CA GLN A 475 -25.08 -2.77 -10.51
C GLN A 475 -24.08 -3.84 -10.99
N PRO A 476 -23.95 -4.98 -10.28
CA PRO A 476 -23.02 -6.06 -10.62
C PRO A 476 -23.48 -6.82 -11.87
N SER A 477 -23.11 -6.33 -13.04
CA SER A 477 -23.59 -6.83 -14.34
C SER A 477 -23.06 -8.20 -14.75
N LEU A 478 -22.05 -8.75 -14.07
CA LEU A 478 -21.47 -10.04 -14.48
C LEU A 478 -22.09 -11.27 -13.78
N ALA A 479 -22.89 -11.09 -12.73
CA ALA A 479 -23.58 -12.17 -12.03
C ALA A 479 -25.04 -12.36 -12.45
N LEU A 480 -25.70 -11.30 -12.93
CA LEU A 480 -27.12 -11.32 -13.23
C LEU A 480 -27.36 -11.74 -14.69
N SER A 481 -28.39 -12.54 -14.96
CA SER A 481 -28.67 -13.03 -16.32
C SER A 481 -29.15 -11.94 -17.31
N ALA A 482 -29.50 -10.74 -16.81
CA ALA A 482 -30.14 -9.68 -17.61
C ALA A 482 -29.15 -8.66 -18.19
N THR A 483 -27.97 -8.53 -17.59
CA THR A 483 -26.85 -7.71 -18.08
C THR A 483 -25.65 -8.63 -18.16
N GLY A 484 -24.81 -8.46 -19.17
CA GLY A 484 -23.72 -9.39 -19.45
C GLY A 484 -22.37 -8.69 -19.60
N PRO A 485 -21.33 -9.48 -19.91
CA PRO A 485 -20.01 -8.95 -20.23
C PRO A 485 -19.99 -7.99 -21.43
N VAL A 486 -21.01 -8.05 -22.29
CA VAL A 486 -21.13 -7.21 -23.48
C VAL A 486 -21.48 -5.77 -23.08
N GLU A 487 -22.53 -5.59 -22.29
CA GLU A 487 -22.94 -4.27 -21.77
C GLU A 487 -21.82 -3.65 -20.93
N TYR A 488 -21.15 -4.45 -20.09
CA TYR A 488 -19.99 -3.96 -19.34
C TYR A 488 -18.89 -3.40 -20.24
N LYS A 489 -18.61 -4.10 -21.34
CA LYS A 489 -17.64 -3.64 -22.34
C LYS A 489 -18.12 -2.37 -23.04
N GLU A 490 -19.41 -2.27 -23.38
CA GLU A 490 -19.98 -1.08 -24.02
C GLU A 490 -19.82 0.16 -23.15
N TYR A 491 -19.97 0.05 -21.83
CA TYR A 491 -19.74 1.19 -20.93
C TYR A 491 -18.28 1.67 -20.92
N PHE A 492 -17.30 0.76 -21.01
CA PHE A 492 -15.90 1.17 -21.21
C PHE A 492 -15.62 1.71 -22.61
N ASP A 493 -16.35 1.26 -23.62
CA ASP A 493 -16.28 1.82 -24.97
C ASP A 493 -16.82 3.27 -24.98
N ILE A 494 -17.87 3.57 -24.21
CA ILE A 494 -18.38 4.92 -23.97
C ILE A 494 -17.32 5.77 -23.26
N LEU A 495 -16.71 5.26 -22.19
CA LEU A 495 -15.62 5.96 -21.50
C LEU A 495 -14.47 6.28 -22.45
N ALA A 496 -14.06 5.34 -23.30
CA ALA A 496 -13.00 5.55 -24.29
C ALA A 496 -13.37 6.66 -25.28
N ALA A 497 -14.63 6.72 -25.72
CA ALA A 497 -15.13 7.79 -26.58
C ALA A 497 -15.10 9.15 -25.87
N THR A 498 -15.55 9.23 -24.62
CA THR A 498 -15.50 10.47 -23.83
C THR A 498 -14.07 10.96 -23.61
N LEU A 499 -13.14 10.06 -23.28
CA LEU A 499 -11.72 10.38 -23.09
C LEU A 499 -11.06 10.86 -24.38
N SER A 500 -11.44 10.31 -25.53
CA SER A 500 -10.87 10.67 -26.84
C SER A 500 -11.15 12.13 -27.23
N ASN A 501 -12.14 12.78 -26.61
CA ASN A 501 -12.40 14.22 -26.80
C ASN A 501 -11.35 15.12 -26.13
N PHE A 502 -10.44 14.57 -25.31
CA PHE A 502 -9.44 15.31 -24.54
C PHE A 502 -8.00 14.82 -24.80
N PRO A 503 -7.51 14.82 -26.05
CA PRO A 503 -6.20 14.25 -26.40
C PRO A 503 -5.01 14.93 -25.70
N VAL A 504 -5.15 16.21 -25.35
CA VAL A 504 -4.14 16.94 -24.56
C VAL A 504 -3.97 16.32 -23.17
N LEU A 505 -5.05 15.94 -22.51
CA LEU A 505 -4.98 15.27 -21.20
C LEU A 505 -4.42 13.86 -21.34
N LEU A 506 -4.92 13.09 -22.32
CA LEU A 506 -4.48 11.71 -22.54
C LEU A 506 -2.99 11.58 -22.87
N SER A 507 -2.39 12.60 -23.49
CA SER A 507 -0.97 12.58 -23.82
C SER A 507 -0.08 13.14 -22.70
N ASN A 508 -0.60 13.98 -21.79
CA ASN A 508 0.20 14.69 -20.77
C ASN A 508 -0.01 14.20 -19.34
N CYS A 509 -1.02 13.37 -19.08
CA CYS A 509 -1.40 12.90 -17.75
C CYS A 509 -1.37 11.37 -17.67
N THR A 510 -1.18 10.84 -16.47
CA THR A 510 -1.35 9.41 -16.17
C THR A 510 -2.73 9.15 -15.59
N PHE A 511 -3.44 8.12 -16.02
CA PHE A 511 -4.75 7.76 -15.49
C PHE A 511 -4.65 6.45 -14.73
N VAL A 512 -5.01 6.44 -13.46
CA VAL A 512 -4.99 5.26 -12.60
C VAL A 512 -6.42 4.82 -12.31
N PHE A 513 -6.75 3.58 -12.64
CA PHE A 513 -8.07 3.00 -12.47
C PHE A 513 -8.05 1.94 -11.35
N VAL A 514 -8.91 2.12 -10.35
CA VAL A 514 -9.05 1.22 -9.19
C VAL A 514 -10.44 0.59 -9.20
N PRO A 515 -10.58 -0.75 -9.27
CA PRO A 515 -11.89 -1.40 -9.29
C PRO A 515 -12.57 -1.37 -7.92
N GLY A 516 -13.90 -1.33 -7.92
CA GLY A 516 -14.73 -1.51 -6.73
C GLY A 516 -15.42 -2.89 -6.66
N ASP A 517 -16.39 -3.02 -5.76
CA ASP A 517 -17.11 -4.27 -5.50
C ASP A 517 -18.00 -4.70 -6.69
N HIS A 518 -18.48 -3.77 -7.52
CA HIS A 518 -19.37 -4.08 -8.67
C HIS A 518 -18.62 -4.36 -9.98
N ASP A 519 -17.30 -4.21 -9.99
CA ASP A 519 -16.48 -4.37 -11.18
C ASP A 519 -16.12 -5.84 -11.44
N ALA A 520 -15.41 -6.08 -12.55
CA ALA A 520 -14.99 -7.42 -12.94
C ALA A 520 -14.31 -8.22 -11.83
N TRP A 521 -14.36 -9.55 -11.94
CA TRP A 521 -13.98 -10.54 -10.92
C TRP A 521 -14.96 -10.60 -9.75
N ASN A 522 -15.08 -9.55 -8.95
CA ASN A 522 -15.91 -9.59 -7.74
C ASN A 522 -17.38 -9.79 -8.09
N SER A 523 -17.91 -8.96 -9.00
CA SER A 523 -19.30 -9.03 -9.43
C SER A 523 -19.71 -10.37 -10.03
N SER A 524 -18.79 -11.14 -10.61
CA SER A 524 -19.11 -12.42 -11.27
C SER A 524 -19.58 -13.54 -10.33
N PHE A 525 -19.23 -13.46 -9.04
CA PHE A 525 -19.63 -14.47 -8.05
C PHE A 525 -20.30 -13.86 -6.82
N SER A 526 -20.01 -12.60 -6.47
CA SER A 526 -20.55 -11.98 -5.27
C SER A 526 -21.92 -11.35 -5.47
N ALA A 527 -22.37 -11.19 -6.72
CA ALA A 527 -23.59 -10.45 -7.07
C ALA A 527 -23.67 -9.09 -6.36
N GLY A 528 -22.53 -8.39 -6.25
CA GLY A 528 -22.42 -7.06 -5.61
C GLY A 528 -22.19 -7.11 -4.10
N ALA A 529 -22.12 -8.30 -3.49
CA ALA A 529 -21.70 -8.44 -2.11
C ALA A 529 -20.19 -8.18 -1.95
N ALA A 530 -19.81 -7.84 -0.72
CA ALA A 530 -18.44 -7.62 -0.32
C ALA A 530 -17.62 -8.91 -0.43
N GLY A 531 -16.77 -9.02 -1.46
CA GLY A 531 -15.91 -10.18 -1.66
C GLY A 531 -14.57 -10.08 -0.96
N PRO A 532 -13.69 -11.10 -1.18
CA PRO A 532 -12.37 -11.18 -0.56
C PRO A 532 -11.40 -10.16 -1.16
N LEU A 533 -10.89 -9.27 -0.31
CA LEU A 533 -9.81 -8.35 -0.67
C LEU A 533 -8.43 -9.05 -0.67
N PRO A 534 -7.48 -8.64 -1.52
CA PRO A 534 -7.56 -7.60 -2.55
C PRO A 534 -8.18 -8.09 -3.87
N TYR A 535 -8.71 -7.14 -4.67
CA TYR A 535 -9.19 -7.41 -6.02
C TYR A 535 -8.10 -7.24 -7.08
N ASP A 536 -8.19 -8.04 -8.14
CA ASP A 536 -7.36 -7.89 -9.34
C ASP A 536 -7.83 -6.71 -10.20
N PRO A 537 -6.94 -6.11 -11.01
CA PRO A 537 -7.32 -5.07 -11.95
C PRO A 537 -8.39 -5.53 -12.94
N VAL A 538 -9.14 -4.57 -13.48
CA VAL A 538 -10.13 -4.82 -14.53
C VAL A 538 -9.42 -5.50 -15.73
N PRO A 539 -9.96 -6.63 -16.23
CA PRO A 539 -9.36 -7.35 -17.35
C PRO A 539 -9.16 -6.50 -18.60
N SER A 540 -8.04 -6.70 -19.28
CA SER A 540 -7.69 -5.96 -20.50
C SER A 540 -8.70 -6.13 -21.64
N ILE A 541 -9.48 -7.22 -21.65
CA ILE A 541 -10.54 -7.45 -22.64
C ILE A 541 -11.61 -6.35 -22.65
N PHE A 542 -11.88 -5.72 -21.51
CA PHE A 542 -12.84 -4.61 -21.39
C PHE A 542 -12.21 -3.24 -21.66
N THR A 543 -10.89 -3.11 -21.49
CA THR A 543 -10.21 -1.80 -21.47
C THR A 543 -9.41 -1.51 -22.75
N THR A 544 -9.45 -2.42 -23.74
CA THR A 544 -8.71 -2.29 -25.00
C THR A 544 -8.97 -0.98 -25.75
N ARG A 545 -10.21 -0.47 -25.79
CA ARG A 545 -10.52 0.81 -26.47
C ARG A 545 -9.97 2.02 -25.72
N VAL A 546 -10.01 1.99 -24.39
CA VAL A 546 -9.38 3.02 -23.56
C VAL A 546 -7.89 3.06 -23.86
N HIS A 547 -7.20 1.92 -23.86
CA HIS A 547 -5.78 1.86 -24.22
C HIS A 547 -5.49 2.43 -25.63
N LYS A 548 -6.34 2.10 -26.62
CA LYS A 548 -6.20 2.67 -27.97
C LYS A 548 -6.34 4.19 -28.01
N ALA A 549 -7.24 4.78 -27.21
CA ALA A 549 -7.39 6.24 -27.13
C ALA A 549 -6.08 6.92 -26.68
N PHE A 550 -5.39 6.38 -25.68
CA PHE A 550 -4.08 6.88 -25.24
C PHE A 550 -3.01 6.74 -26.32
N VAL A 551 -2.93 5.60 -27.00
CA VAL A 551 -1.97 5.38 -28.09
C VAL A 551 -2.19 6.39 -29.23
N THR A 552 -3.44 6.63 -29.61
CA THR A 552 -3.79 7.61 -30.65
C THR A 552 -3.36 9.02 -30.23
N ALA A 553 -3.75 9.47 -29.03
CA ALA A 553 -3.41 10.80 -28.52
C ALA A 553 -1.89 11.03 -28.40
N ASN A 554 -1.14 10.03 -27.95
CA ASN A 554 0.32 10.09 -27.90
C ASN A 554 0.94 10.16 -29.30
N SER A 555 0.38 9.43 -30.27
CA SER A 555 0.88 9.46 -31.65
C SER A 555 0.65 10.81 -32.34
N GLU A 556 -0.47 11.46 -32.05
CA GLU A 556 -0.80 12.81 -32.54
C GLU A 556 0.11 13.85 -31.90
N ALA A 557 0.26 13.81 -30.57
CA ALA A 557 1.16 14.71 -29.85
C ALA A 557 2.62 14.62 -30.33
N LYS A 558 3.09 13.42 -30.72
CA LYS A 558 4.44 13.22 -31.29
C LYS A 558 4.57 13.80 -32.70
N LYS A 559 3.50 13.73 -33.51
CA LYS A 559 3.49 14.36 -34.84
C LYS A 559 3.54 15.88 -34.73
N ASP A 560 2.77 16.44 -33.81
CA ASP A 560 2.68 17.90 -33.60
C ASP A 560 3.99 18.48 -33.05
N ALA A 561 4.70 17.75 -32.18
CA ALA A 561 5.97 18.20 -31.61
C ALA A 561 7.14 18.15 -32.62
N GLY A 562 7.01 17.35 -33.69
CA GLY A 562 8.06 17.15 -34.70
C GLY A 562 9.20 16.23 -34.25
N ALA A 563 10.01 15.77 -35.22
CA ALA A 563 11.05 14.75 -35.01
C ALA A 563 12.20 15.19 -34.09
N ASN A 564 12.37 16.50 -33.87
CA ASN A 564 13.44 17.08 -33.05
C ASN A 564 12.99 17.47 -31.63
N ALA A 565 11.77 17.10 -31.22
CA ALA A 565 11.26 17.40 -29.89
C ALA A 565 12.04 16.63 -28.79
N PRO A 566 12.21 17.23 -27.60
CA PRO A 566 12.85 16.55 -26.48
C PRO A 566 12.06 15.28 -26.08
N PRO A 567 12.73 14.27 -25.51
CA PRO A 567 12.06 13.06 -25.05
C PRO A 567 10.96 13.38 -24.03
N ARG A 568 9.73 12.96 -24.33
CA ARG A 568 8.56 13.18 -23.50
C ARG A 568 8.08 11.87 -22.88
N VAL A 569 7.57 11.96 -21.64
CA VAL A 569 6.83 10.86 -21.02
C VAL A 569 5.44 10.81 -21.63
N ASP A 570 5.11 9.71 -22.29
CA ASP A 570 3.79 9.47 -22.86
C ASP A 570 2.73 9.42 -21.75
N GLY A 571 1.50 9.83 -22.04
CA GLY A 571 0.39 9.58 -21.13
C GLY A 571 -0.05 8.12 -21.20
N GLU A 572 -0.49 7.56 -20.08
CA GLU A 572 -0.83 6.14 -20.00
C GLU A 572 -2.02 5.88 -19.06
N ALA A 573 -2.70 4.75 -19.30
CA ALA A 573 -3.75 4.23 -18.44
C ALA A 573 -3.24 3.01 -17.65
N ILE A 574 -3.12 3.15 -16.33
CA ILE A 574 -2.70 2.12 -15.39
C ILE A 574 -3.94 1.52 -14.73
N TRP A 575 -4.16 0.22 -14.94
CA TRP A 575 -5.20 -0.55 -14.26
C TRP A 575 -4.57 -1.29 -13.09
N THR A 576 -5.03 -1.03 -11.86
CA THR A 576 -4.42 -1.58 -10.65
C THR A 576 -5.44 -2.35 -9.79
N SER A 577 -4.96 -2.99 -8.73
CA SER A 577 -5.77 -3.72 -7.75
C SER A 577 -6.53 -2.78 -6.80
N ASN A 578 -7.44 -3.34 -6.01
CA ASN A 578 -8.03 -2.66 -4.86
C ASN A 578 -7.73 -3.44 -3.57
N PRO A 579 -6.99 -2.87 -2.59
CA PRO A 579 -6.30 -1.57 -2.66
C PRO A 579 -5.09 -1.57 -3.61
N ALA A 580 -4.53 -0.38 -3.83
CA ALA A 580 -3.22 -0.18 -4.47
C ALA A 580 -2.44 0.93 -3.75
N ARG A 581 -1.15 1.08 -4.06
CA ARG A 581 -0.32 2.18 -3.53
C ARG A 581 0.34 2.93 -4.66
N LEU A 582 0.20 4.24 -4.69
CA LEU A 582 0.93 5.12 -5.58
C LEU A 582 2.11 5.70 -4.81
N CYS A 583 3.31 5.40 -5.29
CA CYS A 583 4.57 5.89 -4.73
C CYS A 583 5.13 6.99 -5.64
N LEU A 584 5.56 8.09 -5.04
CA LEU A 584 6.29 9.17 -5.71
C LEU A 584 7.67 9.28 -5.09
N PHE A 585 8.70 9.36 -5.93
CA PHE A 585 10.10 9.46 -5.48
C PHE A 585 10.49 8.32 -4.53
N GLY A 586 10.12 7.08 -4.89
CA GLY A 586 10.45 5.90 -4.08
C GLY A 586 9.69 5.85 -2.75
N PRO A 587 10.36 5.74 -1.58
CA PRO A 587 9.68 5.57 -0.29
C PRO A 587 9.20 6.89 0.37
N THR A 588 9.58 8.05 -0.17
CA THR A 588 9.38 9.35 0.50
C THR A 588 7.92 9.78 0.53
N HIS A 589 7.17 9.49 -0.54
CA HIS A 589 5.77 9.84 -0.64
C HIS A 589 4.94 8.64 -1.07
N GLU A 590 3.94 8.33 -0.26
CA GLU A 590 3.08 7.16 -0.43
C GLU A 590 1.62 7.56 -0.30
N MET A 591 0.83 7.21 -1.32
CA MET A 591 -0.61 7.36 -1.35
C MET A 591 -1.28 5.99 -1.45
N VAL A 592 -2.09 5.62 -0.47
CA VAL A 592 -2.91 4.39 -0.51
C VAL A 592 -4.21 4.68 -1.23
N LEU A 593 -4.59 3.84 -2.19
CA LEU A 593 -5.85 3.92 -2.93
C LEU A 593 -6.75 2.76 -2.53
N PHE A 594 -7.91 3.06 -1.97
CA PHE A 594 -8.85 2.05 -1.50
C PHE A 594 -10.29 2.45 -1.81
N ARG A 595 -11.03 1.54 -2.46
CA ARG A 595 -12.46 1.70 -2.73
C ARG A 595 -13.26 0.70 -1.90
N ASP A 596 -14.06 1.19 -0.94
CA ASP A 596 -14.96 0.37 -0.13
C ASP A 596 -16.07 1.26 0.47
N ASP A 597 -17.30 0.76 0.56
CA ASP A 597 -18.41 1.42 1.26
C ASP A 597 -18.28 1.12 2.77
N ILE A 598 -17.21 1.64 3.35
CA ILE A 598 -16.74 1.23 4.67
C ILE A 598 -17.57 1.85 5.80
N SER A 599 -18.13 3.05 5.60
CA SER A 599 -18.91 3.78 6.60
C SER A 599 -20.23 3.07 6.95
N SER A 600 -21.02 2.54 6.00
CA SER A 600 -22.17 1.69 6.39
C SER A 600 -21.71 0.46 7.13
N ARG A 601 -20.58 -0.13 6.75
CA ARG A 601 -20.10 -1.34 7.40
C ARG A 601 -19.73 -1.06 8.85
N PHE A 602 -19.07 0.06 9.14
CA PHE A 602 -18.84 0.50 10.51
C PHE A 602 -20.15 0.75 11.25
N ARG A 603 -21.07 1.54 10.69
CA ARG A 603 -22.38 1.84 11.32
C ARG A 603 -23.20 0.59 11.64
N ARG A 604 -23.19 -0.43 10.77
CA ARG A 604 -23.92 -1.69 10.97
C ARG A 604 -23.35 -2.58 12.08
N HIS A 605 -22.05 -2.49 12.34
CA HIS A 605 -21.35 -3.36 13.29
C HIS A 605 -20.91 -2.65 14.57
N ALA A 606 -21.14 -1.34 14.69
CA ALA A 606 -20.79 -0.54 15.84
C ALA A 606 -21.47 -1.06 17.11
N ILE A 607 -20.67 -1.36 18.14
CA ILE A 607 -21.20 -1.58 19.49
C ILE A 607 -21.68 -0.26 20.08
N ARG A 608 -22.80 -0.33 20.81
CA ARG A 608 -23.35 0.81 21.56
C ARG A 608 -22.85 0.73 23.00
N THR A 609 -22.29 1.82 23.49
CA THR A 609 -21.95 2.03 24.91
C THR A 609 -22.98 2.95 25.55
N ALA A 610 -23.13 2.94 26.88
CA ALA A 610 -24.08 3.81 27.59
C ALA A 610 -23.84 5.33 27.34
N SER A 611 -22.63 5.73 26.94
CA SER A 611 -22.28 7.11 26.57
C SER A 611 -22.70 7.50 25.15
N ALA A 612 -23.27 6.60 24.34
CA ALA A 612 -23.79 6.99 23.03
C ALA A 612 -25.05 7.84 23.26
N PRO A 613 -25.13 9.09 22.75
CA PRO A 613 -26.32 9.91 22.93
C PRO A 613 -27.51 9.12 22.39
N VAL A 614 -28.50 8.91 23.26
CA VAL A 614 -29.83 8.48 22.82
C VAL A 614 -30.32 9.59 21.89
N PRO A 615 -30.79 9.30 20.67
CA PRO A 615 -31.41 10.33 19.85
C PRO A 615 -32.67 10.79 20.59
N GLU A 616 -32.55 11.88 21.35
CA GLU A 616 -33.69 12.54 21.96
C GLU A 616 -34.56 13.13 20.84
N ASP A 617 -35.87 13.05 21.04
CA ASP A 617 -36.88 13.62 20.15
C ASP A 617 -36.56 15.10 19.85
N PRO A 618 -36.91 15.63 18.66
CA PRO A 618 -36.54 16.97 18.23
C PRO A 618 -37.41 18.05 18.91
N GLU A 619 -37.43 18.10 20.23
CA GLU A 619 -38.06 19.16 21.00
C GLU A 619 -37.04 19.87 21.91
N LEU A 620 -36.55 20.99 21.38
CA LEU A 620 -36.11 22.19 22.10
C LEU A 620 -34.87 22.07 23.00
N ASP A 621 -33.67 22.17 22.38
CA ASP A 621 -32.50 22.71 23.07
C ASP A 621 -32.02 24.02 22.45
N ILE A 622 -32.11 25.05 23.27
CA ILE A 622 -31.72 26.44 23.05
C ILE A 622 -30.26 26.55 23.47
N ASP A 623 -29.32 26.22 22.57
CA ASP A 623 -27.88 26.61 22.63
C ASP A 623 -27.21 26.30 21.26
N ALA A 624 -27.66 27.02 20.23
CA ALA A 624 -27.31 26.77 18.82
C ALA A 624 -26.13 27.63 18.31
N GLU A 625 -24.96 27.57 18.96
CA GLU A 625 -23.76 28.31 18.49
C GLU A 625 -22.51 27.47 18.18
N THR A 626 -22.53 26.13 18.24
CA THR A 626 -21.36 25.34 17.79
C THR A 626 -21.63 23.87 17.39
N GLN A 627 -22.75 23.57 16.72
CA GLN A 627 -22.89 22.24 16.09
C GLN A 627 -22.04 22.19 14.82
N GLU A 628 -20.87 21.54 14.89
CA GLU A 628 -20.08 21.18 13.70
C GLU A 628 -20.94 20.35 12.73
N ASP A 629 -20.75 20.55 11.42
CA ASP A 629 -21.50 19.82 10.40
C ASP A 629 -21.37 18.29 10.62
N PRO A 630 -22.49 17.53 10.66
CA PRO A 630 -22.46 16.08 10.90
C PRO A 630 -21.57 15.29 9.94
N SER A 631 -21.35 15.80 8.73
CA SER A 631 -20.43 15.20 7.76
C SER A 631 -18.96 15.37 8.12
N ILE A 632 -18.57 16.49 8.73
CA ILE A 632 -17.20 16.72 9.21
C ILE A 632 -16.91 15.78 10.37
N HIS A 633 -17.88 15.66 11.28
CA HIS A 633 -17.77 14.73 12.40
C HIS A 633 -17.64 13.27 11.93
N ALA A 634 -18.48 12.84 10.99
CA ALA A 634 -18.38 11.51 10.39
C ALA A 634 -17.03 11.27 9.68
N ALA A 635 -16.49 12.28 9.00
CA ALA A 635 -15.19 12.23 8.34
C ALA A 635 -14.02 12.05 9.33
N ARG A 636 -14.01 12.81 10.42
CA ARG A 636 -13.03 12.68 11.50
C ARG A 636 -13.12 11.30 12.15
N LYS A 637 -14.35 10.85 12.45
CA LYS A 637 -14.60 9.53 13.03
C LYS A 637 -14.09 8.38 12.17
N LEU A 638 -14.32 8.44 10.86
CA LEU A 638 -13.80 7.45 9.90
C LEU A 638 -12.28 7.47 9.82
N THR A 639 -11.71 8.67 9.74
CA THR A 639 -10.25 8.89 9.64
C THR A 639 -9.54 8.30 10.85
N GLN A 640 -9.95 8.67 12.05
CA GLN A 640 -9.34 8.19 13.27
C GLN A 640 -9.51 6.68 13.44
N THR A 641 -10.72 6.16 13.21
CA THR A 641 -10.99 4.71 13.32
C THR A 641 -10.05 3.88 12.43
N LEU A 642 -9.82 4.29 11.18
CA LEU A 642 -8.97 3.54 10.24
C LEU A 642 -7.49 3.63 10.56
N LEU A 643 -6.99 4.83 10.85
CA LEU A 643 -5.57 5.05 11.08
C LEU A 643 -5.12 4.45 12.42
N ASP A 644 -5.95 4.54 13.46
CA ASP A 644 -5.69 3.88 14.74
C ASP A 644 -5.65 2.36 14.59
N GLN A 645 -6.59 1.77 13.85
CA GLN A 645 -6.53 0.33 13.58
C GLN A 645 -5.34 -0.08 12.70
N GLY A 646 -4.74 0.87 11.97
CA GLY A 646 -3.59 0.60 11.09
C GLY A 646 -3.91 -0.44 10.00
N HIS A 647 -5.17 -0.56 9.59
CA HIS A 647 -5.63 -1.59 8.66
C HIS A 647 -6.87 -1.12 7.90
N LEU A 648 -6.89 -1.33 6.57
CA LEU A 648 -7.99 -0.93 5.69
C LEU A 648 -9.28 -1.72 5.91
N SER A 649 -9.20 -2.91 6.51
CA SER A 649 -10.36 -3.79 6.72
C SER A 649 -10.40 -4.34 8.15
N PRO A 650 -10.64 -3.51 9.18
CA PRO A 650 -10.60 -3.93 10.59
C PRO A 650 -11.87 -4.68 11.02
N PHE A 651 -12.40 -5.56 10.17
CA PHE A 651 -13.62 -6.32 10.37
C PHE A 651 -13.34 -7.79 10.63
N ARG A 652 -14.36 -8.55 11.05
CA ARG A 652 -14.28 -10.02 11.03
C ARG A 652 -14.25 -10.50 9.58
N LEU A 653 -13.55 -11.62 9.35
CA LEU A 653 -13.49 -12.24 8.02
C LEU A 653 -14.86 -12.70 7.48
N THR A 654 -15.87 -12.85 8.34
CA THR A 654 -17.26 -13.10 7.96
C THR A 654 -17.96 -11.86 7.39
N ASP A 655 -17.55 -10.67 7.84
CA ASP A 655 -18.19 -9.41 7.48
C ASP A 655 -17.47 -8.75 6.29
N ARG A 656 -16.15 -8.89 6.21
CA ARG A 656 -15.32 -8.50 5.06
C ARG A 656 -14.21 -9.54 4.86
N PRO A 657 -14.37 -10.47 3.90
CA PRO A 657 -13.37 -11.50 3.65
C PRO A 657 -12.03 -10.92 3.16
N VAL A 658 -10.93 -11.60 3.47
CA VAL A 658 -9.57 -11.22 3.06
C VAL A 658 -8.81 -12.46 2.62
N LEU A 659 -8.08 -12.38 1.52
CA LEU A 659 -7.14 -13.40 1.06
C LEU A 659 -5.91 -13.41 1.98
N TRP A 660 -5.72 -14.49 2.74
CA TRP A 660 -4.82 -14.48 3.90
C TRP A 660 -3.36 -14.16 3.56
N ASP A 661 -2.84 -14.72 2.47
CA ASP A 661 -1.45 -14.49 2.04
C ASP A 661 -1.20 -13.07 1.53
N TYR A 662 -2.25 -12.34 1.15
CA TYR A 662 -2.23 -10.96 0.63
C TYR A 662 -2.69 -9.92 1.64
N ALA A 663 -3.01 -10.31 2.87
CA ALA A 663 -3.52 -9.42 3.91
C ALA A 663 -2.55 -8.28 4.28
N GLY A 664 -1.25 -8.45 4.03
CA GLY A 664 -0.25 -7.40 4.20
C GLY A 664 -0.51 -6.16 3.33
N ALA A 665 -1.16 -6.31 2.18
CA ALA A 665 -1.49 -5.18 1.31
C ALA A 665 -2.51 -4.21 1.94
N LEU A 666 -3.32 -4.70 2.89
CA LEU A 666 -4.32 -3.92 3.61
C LEU A 666 -3.77 -3.20 4.85
N GLN A 667 -2.49 -3.37 5.16
CA GLN A 667 -1.85 -2.83 6.37
C GLN A 667 -1.44 -1.37 6.18
N LEU A 668 -1.87 -0.47 7.06
CA LEU A 668 -1.47 0.94 7.10
C LEU A 668 -0.30 1.16 8.06
N TYR A 669 0.75 0.35 7.90
CA TYR A 669 1.98 0.46 8.69
C TYR A 669 3.21 0.24 7.80
N PRO A 670 4.12 1.22 7.66
CA PRO A 670 4.06 2.57 8.24
C PRO A 670 2.83 3.36 7.78
N LEU A 671 2.45 4.39 8.54
CA LEU A 671 1.37 5.29 8.15
C LEU A 671 1.71 5.94 6.78
N PRO A 672 0.80 5.98 5.79
CA PRO A 672 1.08 6.60 4.50
C PRO A 672 1.12 8.12 4.59
N SER A 673 1.64 8.78 3.55
CA SER A 673 1.58 10.26 3.44
C SER A 673 0.15 10.72 3.11
N ALA A 674 -0.55 9.93 2.30
CA ALA A 674 -1.93 10.17 1.92
C ALA A 674 -2.72 8.86 1.85
N LEU A 675 -4.01 8.92 2.17
CA LEU A 675 -4.94 7.79 2.10
C LEU A 675 -6.21 8.24 1.39
N VAL A 676 -6.49 7.64 0.23
CA VAL A 676 -7.75 7.79 -0.48
C VAL A 676 -8.67 6.64 -0.09
N VAL A 677 -9.72 6.94 0.66
CA VAL A 677 -10.82 6.01 0.94
C VAL A 677 -12.03 6.49 0.15
N CYS A 678 -12.26 5.89 -1.02
CA CYS A 678 -13.45 6.18 -1.80
C CYS A 678 -14.64 5.44 -1.19
N ASP A 679 -15.43 6.18 -0.42
CA ASP A 679 -16.65 5.70 0.21
C ASP A 679 -17.83 6.47 -0.39
N ALA A 680 -18.69 5.75 -1.12
CA ALA A 680 -19.81 6.35 -1.83
C ALA A 680 -20.97 6.73 -0.89
N GLU A 681 -20.94 6.31 0.36
CA GLU A 681 -21.95 6.65 1.36
C GLU A 681 -21.56 7.81 2.26
N ALA A 682 -20.30 8.23 2.22
CA ALA A 682 -19.83 9.43 2.90
C ALA A 682 -19.70 10.60 1.91
N ASN A 683 -19.94 11.81 2.40
CA ASN A 683 -19.70 13.02 1.62
C ASN A 683 -18.20 13.15 1.30
N ALA A 684 -17.89 13.93 0.28
CA ALA A 684 -16.50 14.26 -0.03
C ALA A 684 -15.88 15.05 1.14
N PHE A 685 -14.67 14.65 1.57
CA PHE A 685 -13.96 15.32 2.67
C PHE A 685 -12.45 15.18 2.51
N VAL A 686 -11.73 16.05 3.23
CA VAL A 686 -10.28 15.98 3.41
C VAL A 686 -9.99 16.25 4.87
N GLU A 687 -9.29 15.32 5.51
CA GLU A 687 -8.90 15.40 6.92
C GLU A 687 -7.42 15.06 7.07
N LYS A 688 -6.78 15.60 8.10
CA LYS A 688 -5.38 15.31 8.41
C LYS A 688 -5.27 14.75 9.82
N TYR A 689 -4.68 13.57 9.95
CA TYR A 689 -4.53 12.88 11.22
C TYR A 689 -3.16 12.21 11.31
N GLU A 690 -2.42 12.50 12.39
CA GLU A 690 -1.06 11.97 12.63
C GLU A 690 -0.07 12.14 11.45
N GLY A 691 -0.26 13.20 10.67
CA GLY A 691 0.56 13.53 9.49
C GLY A 691 0.12 12.87 8.18
N CYS A 692 -0.87 11.98 8.20
CA CYS A 692 -1.48 11.41 7.00
C CYS A 692 -2.64 12.29 6.53
N CYS A 693 -2.68 12.62 5.23
CA CYS A 693 -3.80 13.29 4.59
C CYS A 693 -4.82 12.24 4.11
N VAL A 694 -5.96 12.15 4.80
CA VAL A 694 -7.06 11.23 4.44
C VAL A 694 -8.09 11.98 3.61
N MET A 695 -8.50 11.38 2.51
CA MET A 695 -9.44 11.98 1.58
C MET A 695 -10.47 10.98 1.10
N ASN A 696 -11.71 11.43 1.02
CA ASN A 696 -12.78 10.74 0.34
C ASN A 696 -13.26 11.65 -0.81
N PRO A 697 -13.14 11.22 -2.09
CA PRO A 697 -13.76 11.95 -3.19
C PRO A 697 -15.29 11.84 -3.19
N GLY A 698 -15.86 10.88 -2.45
CA GLY A 698 -17.29 10.58 -2.49
C GLY A 698 -17.75 10.13 -3.87
N ARG A 699 -19.07 10.23 -4.12
CA ARG A 699 -19.64 10.02 -5.45
C ARG A 699 -19.35 11.23 -6.33
N LEU A 700 -18.93 11.00 -7.58
CA LEU A 700 -18.77 12.09 -8.55
C LEU A 700 -20.08 12.87 -8.69
N THR A 701 -21.22 12.17 -8.81
CA THR A 701 -22.55 12.76 -8.91
C THR A 701 -23.37 12.37 -7.68
N GLY A 702 -23.58 13.28 -6.73
CA GLY A 702 -24.33 12.96 -5.51
C GLY A 702 -24.10 13.84 -4.26
N GLY A 703 -23.26 14.87 -4.34
CA GLY A 703 -22.93 15.77 -3.22
C GLY A 703 -24.04 16.78 -2.86
N GLY A 704 -25.26 16.32 -2.60
CA GLY A 704 -26.38 17.12 -2.08
C GLY A 704 -27.02 18.13 -3.05
N LYS A 705 -26.29 18.62 -4.06
CA LYS A 705 -26.80 19.57 -5.06
C LYS A 705 -26.99 18.91 -6.41
N ARG A 706 -28.13 19.18 -7.04
CA ARG A 706 -28.49 18.64 -8.36
C ARG A 706 -27.51 19.14 -9.43
N ASN A 707 -27.08 18.24 -10.33
CA ASN A 707 -26.19 18.54 -11.46
C ASN A 707 -24.83 19.14 -11.06
N MET A 708 -24.28 18.69 -9.93
CA MET A 708 -22.97 19.11 -9.45
C MET A 708 -22.04 17.90 -9.37
N ALA A 709 -20.86 18.03 -9.97
CA ALA A 709 -19.80 17.05 -9.93
C ALA A 709 -18.80 17.43 -8.83
N SER A 710 -18.47 16.50 -7.93
CA SER A 710 -17.50 16.72 -6.85
C SER A 710 -16.30 15.77 -6.99
N TRP A 711 -15.10 16.28 -6.71
CA TRP A 711 -13.86 15.50 -6.73
C TRP A 711 -12.81 16.12 -5.80
N VAL A 712 -11.69 15.43 -5.57
CA VAL A 712 -10.59 15.93 -4.73
C VAL A 712 -9.39 16.28 -5.59
N GLU A 713 -8.77 17.44 -5.33
CA GLU A 713 -7.45 17.82 -5.81
C GLU A 713 -6.43 17.67 -4.68
N TYR A 714 -5.36 16.91 -4.92
CA TYR A 714 -4.26 16.75 -3.98
C TYR A 714 -2.98 17.40 -4.51
N ASP A 715 -2.42 18.34 -3.75
CA ASP A 715 -1.12 18.96 -4.03
C ASP A 715 -0.01 18.12 -3.37
N ILE A 716 0.87 17.55 -4.19
CA ILE A 716 1.98 16.71 -3.72
C ILE A 716 3.00 17.51 -2.92
N LYS A 717 3.26 18.76 -3.31
CA LYS A 717 4.28 19.62 -2.70
C LYS A 717 3.85 20.07 -1.32
N GLU A 718 2.63 20.59 -1.22
CA GLU A 718 2.07 21.05 0.05
C GLU A 718 1.54 19.89 0.91
N ARG A 719 1.36 18.70 0.30
CA ARG A 719 0.74 17.52 0.92
C ARG A 719 -0.64 17.83 1.51
N THR A 720 -1.39 18.69 0.83
CA THR A 720 -2.74 19.11 1.19
C THR A 720 -3.69 18.72 0.07
N ALA A 721 -4.97 18.52 0.42
CA ALA A 721 -6.02 18.27 -0.54
C ALA A 721 -7.18 19.24 -0.33
N ARG A 722 -7.98 19.42 -1.38
CA ARG A 722 -9.22 20.20 -1.34
C ARG A 722 -10.31 19.52 -2.16
N VAL A 723 -11.54 19.61 -1.67
CA VAL A 723 -12.72 19.22 -2.44
C VAL A 723 -13.03 20.31 -3.46
N ARG A 724 -13.36 19.90 -4.68
CA ARG A 724 -13.70 20.76 -5.82
C ARG A 724 -15.09 20.38 -6.32
N GLU A 725 -15.84 21.38 -6.78
CA GLU A 725 -17.18 21.19 -7.31
C GLU A 725 -17.33 21.93 -8.65
N VAL A 726 -18.08 21.36 -9.59
CA VAL A 726 -18.43 22.01 -10.86
C VAL A 726 -19.84 21.61 -11.30
N GLY A 727 -20.62 22.57 -11.78
CA GLY A 727 -21.92 22.30 -12.41
C GLY A 727 -21.76 21.71 -13.81
N TYR A 728 -22.59 20.73 -14.19
CA TYR A 728 -22.54 20.04 -15.48
C TYR A 728 -23.87 19.97 -16.21
#